data_AF-A0A8E8EX78-F1
#
_entry.id   AF-A0A8E8EX78-F1
#
_cell.length_a   1.000
_cell.length_b   1.000
_cell.length_c   1.000
_cell.angle_alpha   90.00
_cell.angle_beta   90.00
_cell.angle_gamma   90.00
#
_symmetry.space_group_name_H-M   'P 1'
#
loop_
_entity.id
_entity.type
_entity.pdbx_description
1 polymer ?
#
loop_
_entity_poly.entity_id
_entity_poly.type
_entity_poly.pdbx_seq_one_letter_code
_entity_poly.pdbx_strand_id
1 'polypeptide(L)'
;MNCLFVGAGAIAPEYAAGLSESDLSLAGVVDLDADRAASLAAAHDCPSFADLEAALAAVDAPLVVNLTSHAAHAPVTRTALEAGRHVYSQKPLALDADEARGLVALARDRGLALGCAPGTPRAPSQRRAGRLLADGRLGAVGLGYAHAHVGRVTDWHDRPDSFLEIGPLYDGAVYPLALLVAWFGPVERVRAADALDVWPEREERRPSTPSHVEATLAFAAGPTVRLTASFYAPHRSREFYGLELHGDDGSLYLKGTGAMDADRDGVRFGRVGREYVSAPPDAPTEPYEYVDAVERLAATVEAGSPSRAGGRRGAHVVAVCNAIEAAAEREGSVAVDDCGATADPPPAPVVRPAGPAGDGAEGETEREAAVAGEHAIRLPAVGFGCSRYRDGEYVERADSVATALDAGYRLLDSAELYGNEHRIGELLAAPGAPDRERVFLLGKAWRTNHRRDHLLAACAGSREELGIDAFDCYALHWPDALEHRGELTRLAEEPVERQEALTFPEGADGDLATADVSLATAWENLEAVRDRGWARTLGICNASRAELETVLATGDVDPALVQVERHPYRPRNDLVEFCHERGIRVVAHSPLSAPGLLDEPVLESIGGDRGLSPAQVVLAWNASRGVVPIPSSTSEAHLVSNLAAGSARLPDDEVARIDGLRDPGFER
;
A
#
# COMPACT_ATOMS: atom_id res chain seq x y z
N MET A 1 7.20 -19.40 19.07
CA MET A 1 7.63 -20.79 18.73
C MET A 1 9.15 -20.96 18.82
N ASN A 2 9.65 -22.10 19.32
CA ASN A 2 11.08 -22.43 19.29
C ASN A 2 11.55 -22.86 17.88
N CYS A 3 12.71 -22.33 17.45
CA CYS A 3 13.31 -22.57 16.14
C CYS A 3 14.72 -23.16 16.25
N LEU A 4 15.10 -24.04 15.32
CA LEU A 4 16.48 -24.50 15.12
C LEU A 4 17.04 -23.86 13.86
N PHE A 5 18.12 -23.10 13.95
CA PHE A 5 18.81 -22.57 12.78
C PHE A 5 19.82 -23.61 12.28
N VAL A 6 19.81 -23.88 10.98
CA VAL A 6 20.73 -24.83 10.32
C VAL A 6 21.49 -24.07 9.25
N GLY A 7 22.78 -23.85 9.46
CA GLY A 7 23.62 -22.90 8.74
C GLY A 7 23.81 -21.61 9.55
N ALA A 8 25.05 -21.33 9.94
CA ALA A 8 25.51 -20.12 10.61
C ALA A 8 26.41 -19.28 9.67
N GLY A 9 26.04 -19.25 8.39
CA GLY A 9 26.71 -18.47 7.34
C GLY A 9 26.36 -16.98 7.37
N ALA A 10 26.72 -16.26 6.29
CA ALA A 10 26.59 -14.80 6.21
C ALA A 10 25.14 -14.30 6.38
N ILE A 11 24.15 -15.10 5.98
CA ILE A 11 22.73 -14.73 6.07
C ILE A 11 22.12 -15.00 7.45
N ALA A 12 22.74 -15.86 8.27
CA ALA A 12 22.16 -16.27 9.55
C ALA A 12 22.03 -15.11 10.56
N PRO A 13 23.02 -14.20 10.69
CA PRO A 13 22.87 -12.99 11.50
C PRO A 13 21.69 -12.10 11.08
N GLU A 14 21.39 -12.01 9.77
CA GLU A 14 20.27 -11.20 9.26
C GLU A 14 18.90 -11.76 9.71
N TYR A 15 18.76 -13.09 9.79
CA TYR A 15 17.57 -13.72 10.36
C TYR A 15 17.53 -13.60 11.89
N ALA A 16 18.69 -13.66 12.52
CA ALA A 16 18.80 -13.62 13.97
C ALA A 16 18.57 -12.22 14.55
N ALA A 17 18.88 -11.17 13.78
CA ALA A 17 18.71 -9.77 14.18
C ALA A 17 17.27 -9.45 14.59
N GLY A 18 16.28 -9.96 13.84
CA GLY A 18 14.86 -9.72 14.12
C GLY A 18 14.28 -10.59 15.24
N LEU A 19 15.03 -11.57 15.77
CA LEU A 19 14.49 -12.47 16.81
C LEU A 19 14.15 -11.74 18.13
N SER A 20 14.79 -10.60 18.43
CA SER A 20 14.52 -9.88 19.67
C SER A 20 13.14 -9.22 19.72
N GLU A 21 12.56 -8.93 18.56
CA GLU A 21 11.23 -8.34 18.42
C GLU A 21 10.18 -9.37 17.99
N SER A 22 10.60 -10.64 17.86
CA SER A 22 9.81 -11.75 17.35
C SER A 22 9.20 -12.61 18.46
N ASP A 23 8.09 -13.29 18.16
CA ASP A 23 7.55 -14.39 18.99
C ASP A 23 8.35 -15.71 18.83
N LEU A 24 9.40 -15.71 18.00
CA LEU A 24 10.30 -16.82 17.79
C LEU A 24 11.50 -16.78 18.75
N SER A 25 11.93 -17.96 19.19
CA SER A 25 13.09 -18.14 20.04
C SER A 25 14.06 -19.15 19.43
N LEU A 26 15.36 -18.90 19.56
CA LEU A 26 16.38 -19.80 19.04
C LEU A 26 16.68 -20.92 20.05
N ALA A 27 16.27 -22.14 19.73
CA ALA A 27 16.51 -23.33 20.57
C ALA A 27 17.89 -23.97 20.33
N GLY A 28 18.55 -23.63 19.21
CA GLY A 28 19.90 -24.05 18.93
C GLY A 28 20.36 -23.65 17.53
N VAL A 29 21.67 -23.81 17.29
CA VAL A 29 22.30 -23.55 16.00
C VAL A 29 23.09 -24.77 15.54
N VAL A 30 22.92 -25.14 14.28
CA VAL A 30 23.68 -26.22 13.63
C VAL A 30 24.55 -25.64 12.53
N ASP A 31 25.84 -25.93 12.52
CA ASP A 31 26.72 -25.69 11.36
C ASP A 31 27.81 -26.76 11.34
N LEU A 32 28.27 -27.15 10.15
CA LEU A 32 29.39 -28.07 9.99
C LEU A 32 30.69 -27.47 10.55
N ASP A 33 30.81 -26.13 10.52
CA ASP A 33 31.84 -25.35 11.18
C ASP A 33 31.40 -25.05 12.63
N ALA A 34 31.90 -25.87 13.56
CA ALA A 34 31.52 -25.80 14.98
C ALA A 34 31.78 -24.42 15.61
N ASP A 35 32.81 -23.69 15.15
CA ASP A 35 33.12 -22.36 15.67
C ASP A 35 32.05 -21.34 15.24
N ARG A 36 31.51 -21.46 14.02
CA ARG A 36 30.40 -20.60 13.57
C ARG A 36 29.11 -20.89 14.33
N ALA A 37 28.80 -22.18 14.48
CA ALA A 37 27.63 -22.59 15.25
C ALA A 37 27.72 -22.06 16.69
N ALA A 38 28.87 -22.23 17.34
CA ALA A 38 29.10 -21.75 18.69
C ALA A 38 29.02 -20.21 18.80
N SER A 39 29.58 -19.48 17.83
CA SER A 39 29.56 -18.02 17.81
C SER A 39 28.12 -17.47 17.76
N LEU A 40 27.30 -17.96 16.82
CA LEU A 40 25.91 -17.52 16.71
C LEU A 40 25.09 -18.01 17.91
N ALA A 41 25.29 -19.25 18.36
CA ALA A 41 24.53 -19.80 19.49
C ALA A 41 24.79 -19.05 20.80
N ALA A 42 26.04 -18.64 21.05
CA ALA A 42 26.43 -17.87 22.23
C ALA A 42 25.77 -16.49 22.27
N ALA A 43 25.53 -15.86 21.12
CA ALA A 43 24.83 -14.57 21.05
C ALA A 43 23.35 -14.65 21.47
N HIS A 44 22.77 -15.85 21.46
CA HIS A 44 21.35 -16.10 21.79
C HIS A 44 21.16 -17.08 22.96
N ASP A 45 22.21 -17.35 23.74
CA ASP A 45 22.19 -18.24 24.92
C ASP A 45 21.55 -19.62 24.65
N CYS A 46 21.93 -20.25 23.53
CA CYS A 46 21.41 -21.54 23.11
C CYS A 46 22.54 -22.54 22.80
N PRO A 47 22.27 -23.86 22.75
CA PRO A 47 23.27 -24.86 22.39
C PRO A 47 23.64 -24.80 20.90
N SER A 48 24.89 -25.16 20.59
CA SER A 48 25.37 -25.37 19.22
C SER A 48 25.62 -26.85 18.93
N PHE A 49 25.46 -27.23 17.66
CA PHE A 49 25.64 -28.60 17.19
C PHE A 49 26.42 -28.61 15.87
N ALA A 50 27.17 -29.70 15.64
CA ALA A 50 27.83 -29.96 14.35
C ALA A 50 27.05 -30.93 13.46
N ASP A 51 25.97 -31.52 13.99
CA ASP A 51 25.16 -32.52 13.31
C ASP A 51 23.67 -32.23 13.51
N LEU A 52 22.91 -32.27 12.41
CA LEU A 52 21.50 -31.91 12.39
C LEU A 52 20.64 -32.94 13.14
N GLU A 53 20.89 -34.24 12.96
CA GLU A 53 20.09 -35.27 13.62
C GLU A 53 20.27 -35.24 15.13
N ALA A 54 21.51 -35.05 15.59
CA ALA A 54 21.83 -34.84 16.99
C ALA A 54 21.10 -33.62 17.56
N ALA A 55 21.08 -32.49 16.84
CA ALA A 55 20.34 -31.30 17.25
C ALA A 55 18.83 -31.56 17.36
N LEU A 56 18.24 -32.16 16.32
CA LEU A 56 16.80 -32.48 16.25
C LEU A 56 16.32 -33.41 17.36
N ALA A 57 17.21 -34.27 17.88
CA ALA A 57 16.96 -35.14 19.02
C ALA A 57 17.20 -34.44 20.38
N ALA A 58 18.08 -33.45 20.43
CA ALA A 58 18.50 -32.78 21.66
C ALA A 58 17.63 -31.57 22.04
N VAL A 59 17.05 -30.87 21.06
CA VAL A 59 16.27 -29.64 21.31
C VAL A 59 14.80 -29.77 20.93
N ASP A 60 13.95 -29.07 21.68
CA ASP A 60 12.54 -28.90 21.33
C ASP A 60 12.37 -27.73 20.37
N ALA A 61 12.61 -28.00 19.08
CA ALA A 61 12.47 -27.06 17.98
C ALA A 61 11.45 -27.61 16.95
N PRO A 62 10.15 -27.26 17.07
CA PRO A 62 9.14 -27.66 16.09
C PRO A 62 9.36 -27.06 14.70
N LEU A 63 10.11 -25.95 14.60
CA LEU A 63 10.44 -25.28 13.34
C LEU A 63 11.96 -25.28 13.08
N VAL A 64 12.36 -25.68 11.89
CA VAL A 64 13.73 -25.57 11.39
C VAL A 64 13.82 -24.41 10.40
N VAL A 65 14.79 -23.53 10.59
CA VAL A 65 15.14 -22.47 9.65
C VAL A 65 16.42 -22.87 8.94
N ASN A 66 16.29 -23.30 7.69
CA ASN A 66 17.38 -23.80 6.87
C ASN A 66 18.05 -22.63 6.12
N LEU A 67 19.26 -22.28 6.56
CA LEU A 67 20.09 -21.16 6.12
C LEU A 67 21.43 -21.66 5.55
N THR A 68 21.48 -22.90 5.07
CA THR A 68 22.70 -23.51 4.53
C THR A 68 23.08 -22.96 3.15
N SER A 69 24.13 -23.51 2.52
CA SER A 69 24.41 -23.24 1.11
C SER A 69 23.36 -23.85 0.18
N HIS A 70 23.29 -23.35 -1.05
CA HIS A 70 22.29 -23.73 -2.05
C HIS A 70 22.16 -25.26 -2.25
N ALA A 71 23.29 -25.97 -2.39
CA ALA A 71 23.31 -27.43 -2.58
C ALA A 71 22.82 -28.23 -1.36
N ALA A 72 22.86 -27.63 -0.17
CA ALA A 72 22.44 -28.27 1.07
C ALA A 72 20.96 -28.04 1.41
N HIS A 73 20.26 -27.13 0.72
CA HIS A 73 18.86 -26.81 1.04
C HIS A 73 17.94 -28.03 0.99
N ALA A 74 17.99 -28.79 -0.10
CA ALA A 74 17.12 -29.95 -0.27
C ALA A 74 17.38 -31.08 0.74
N PRO A 75 18.63 -31.58 0.93
CA PRO A 75 18.89 -32.64 1.90
C PRO A 75 18.56 -32.21 3.33
N VAL A 76 18.92 -30.99 3.75
CA VAL A 76 18.61 -30.50 5.10
C VAL A 76 17.11 -30.36 5.31
N THR A 77 16.39 -29.80 4.34
CA THR A 77 14.92 -29.68 4.41
C THR A 77 14.27 -31.05 4.50
N ARG A 78 14.74 -32.03 3.73
CA ARG A 78 14.25 -33.41 3.77
C ARG A 78 14.45 -34.03 5.15
N THR A 79 15.66 -33.98 5.69
CA THR A 79 15.97 -34.52 7.03
C THR A 79 15.08 -33.91 8.10
N ALA A 80 14.88 -32.59 8.09
CA ALA A 80 14.01 -31.91 9.04
C ALA A 80 12.53 -32.34 8.92
N LEU A 81 12.00 -32.42 7.69
CA LEU A 81 10.63 -32.89 7.45
C LEU A 81 10.47 -34.37 7.83
N GLU A 82 11.48 -35.21 7.64
CA GLU A 82 11.48 -36.63 8.05
C GLU A 82 11.50 -36.80 9.56
N ALA A 83 12.16 -35.89 10.27
CA ALA A 83 12.12 -35.79 11.73
C ALA A 83 10.82 -35.14 12.27
N GLY A 84 9.83 -34.86 11.41
CA GLY A 84 8.55 -34.31 11.83
C GLY A 84 8.58 -32.82 12.18
N ARG A 85 9.55 -32.06 11.66
CA ARG A 85 9.67 -30.61 11.90
C ARG A 85 9.10 -29.80 10.75
N HIS A 86 8.50 -28.67 11.07
CA HIS A 86 8.19 -27.64 10.07
C HIS A 86 9.49 -27.03 9.54
N VAL A 87 9.48 -26.53 8.29
CA VAL A 87 10.70 -25.97 7.70
C VAL A 87 10.42 -24.64 7.02
N TYR A 88 11.26 -23.65 7.29
CA TYR A 88 11.45 -22.50 6.41
C TYR A 88 12.83 -22.60 5.78
N SER A 89 12.91 -22.70 4.44
CA SER A 89 14.18 -22.81 3.72
C SER A 89 14.58 -21.50 3.05
N GLN A 90 15.88 -21.22 3.03
CA GLN A 90 16.46 -20.25 2.11
C GLN A 90 16.26 -20.65 0.65
N LYS A 91 16.40 -19.65 -0.23
CA LYS A 91 16.26 -19.79 -1.67
C LYS A 91 17.53 -20.36 -2.31
N PRO A 92 17.44 -21.11 -3.42
CA PRO A 92 16.23 -21.77 -3.90
C PRO A 92 15.88 -22.98 -3.01
N LEU A 93 14.65 -23.47 -3.07
CA LEU A 93 14.22 -24.63 -2.26
C LEU A 93 15.05 -25.91 -2.57
N ALA A 94 15.40 -26.08 -3.84
CA ALA A 94 16.34 -27.08 -4.36
C ALA A 94 16.93 -26.55 -5.68
N LEU A 95 17.91 -27.24 -6.25
CA LEU A 95 18.42 -26.93 -7.60
C LEU A 95 17.66 -27.68 -8.70
N ASP A 96 16.93 -28.74 -8.33
CA ASP A 96 16.13 -29.57 -9.23
C ASP A 96 14.64 -29.45 -8.89
N ALA A 97 13.81 -29.32 -9.92
CA ALA A 97 12.36 -29.11 -9.79
C ALA A 97 11.63 -30.34 -9.24
N ASP A 98 12.05 -31.55 -9.62
CA ASP A 98 11.44 -32.78 -9.12
C ASP A 98 11.77 -32.99 -7.64
N GLU A 99 12.98 -32.67 -7.23
CA GLU A 99 13.38 -32.67 -5.83
C GLU A 99 12.57 -31.63 -5.02
N ALA A 100 12.47 -30.39 -5.51
CA ALA A 100 11.67 -29.35 -4.86
C ALA A 100 10.19 -29.74 -4.71
N ARG A 101 9.59 -30.32 -5.76
CA ARG A 101 8.22 -30.84 -5.72
C ARG A 101 8.10 -31.99 -4.72
N GLY A 102 9.10 -32.86 -4.66
CA GLY A 102 9.20 -33.94 -3.69
C GLY A 102 9.18 -33.44 -2.24
N LEU A 103 9.88 -32.35 -1.91
CA LEU A 103 9.87 -31.75 -0.57
C LEU A 103 8.49 -31.19 -0.20
N VAL A 104 7.81 -30.53 -1.14
CA VAL A 104 6.44 -30.05 -0.94
C VAL A 104 5.46 -31.20 -0.68
N ALA A 105 5.57 -32.28 -1.47
CA ALA A 105 4.74 -33.47 -1.29
C ALA A 105 5.03 -34.12 0.08
N LEU A 106 6.30 -34.23 0.47
CA LEU A 106 6.72 -34.76 1.75
C LEU A 106 6.15 -33.98 2.94
N ALA A 107 6.27 -32.64 2.90
CA ALA A 107 5.67 -31.77 3.90
C ALA A 107 4.15 -31.97 3.95
N ARG A 108 3.50 -32.13 2.78
CA ARG A 108 2.06 -32.35 2.73
C ARG A 108 1.64 -33.65 3.39
N ASP A 109 2.32 -34.73 3.05
CA ASP A 109 1.98 -36.08 3.49
C ASP A 109 2.21 -36.26 5.00
N ARG A 110 3.10 -35.46 5.59
CA ARG A 110 3.32 -35.38 7.04
C ARG A 110 2.53 -34.30 7.77
N GLY A 111 1.71 -33.51 7.07
CA GLY A 111 0.94 -32.42 7.67
C GLY A 111 1.81 -31.26 8.20
N LEU A 112 3.01 -31.07 7.64
CA LEU A 112 3.97 -30.06 8.08
C LEU A 112 3.89 -28.80 7.21
N ALA A 113 4.19 -27.65 7.82
CA ALA A 113 4.43 -26.41 7.10
C ALA A 113 5.76 -26.44 6.35
N LEU A 114 5.78 -25.83 5.16
CA LEU A 114 6.99 -25.62 4.35
C LEU A 114 6.94 -24.21 3.73
N GLY A 115 7.85 -23.35 4.15
CA GLY A 115 8.12 -22.04 3.57
C GLY A 115 9.42 -22.02 2.79
N CYS A 116 9.53 -21.08 1.85
CA CYS A 116 10.76 -20.85 1.08
C CYS A 116 10.92 -19.34 0.88
N ALA A 117 12.14 -18.84 1.04
CA ALA A 117 12.52 -17.50 0.64
C ALA A 117 12.38 -17.31 -0.90
N PRO A 118 12.31 -16.06 -1.41
CA PRO A 118 12.23 -14.82 -0.65
C PRO A 118 10.81 -14.53 -0.11
N GLY A 119 10.75 -13.94 1.08
CA GLY A 119 9.51 -13.40 1.67
C GLY A 119 9.13 -12.00 1.15
N THR A 120 9.95 -11.40 0.29
CA THR A 120 9.82 -10.02 -0.21
C THR A 120 8.52 -9.69 -0.96
N PRO A 121 7.69 -10.63 -1.47
CA PRO A 121 6.35 -10.28 -1.93
C PRO A 121 5.46 -9.63 -0.86
N ARG A 122 5.85 -9.72 0.42
CA ARG A 122 5.20 -9.06 1.55
C ARG A 122 5.91 -7.79 2.04
N ALA A 123 7.04 -7.40 1.44
CA ALA A 123 7.74 -6.18 1.79
C ALA A 123 6.98 -4.91 1.32
N PRO A 124 7.25 -3.72 1.90
CA PRO A 124 6.40 -2.54 1.75
C PRO A 124 6.19 -2.10 0.30
N SER A 125 7.27 -1.99 -0.47
CA SER A 125 7.21 -1.53 -1.87
C SER A 125 6.47 -2.52 -2.77
N GLN A 126 6.66 -3.81 -2.54
CA GLN A 126 6.01 -4.91 -3.25
C GLN A 126 4.51 -4.96 -2.91
N ARG A 127 4.13 -4.82 -1.63
CA ARG A 127 2.72 -4.72 -1.26
C ARG A 127 2.06 -3.48 -1.86
N ARG A 128 2.76 -2.35 -1.89
CA ARG A 128 2.27 -1.11 -2.49
C ARG A 128 2.04 -1.28 -3.99
N ALA A 129 3.03 -1.83 -4.71
CA ALA A 129 2.92 -2.19 -6.12
C ALA A 129 1.77 -3.18 -6.38
N GLY A 130 1.64 -4.22 -5.55
CA GLY A 130 0.55 -5.20 -5.64
C GLY A 130 -0.84 -4.61 -5.38
N ARG A 131 -0.97 -3.64 -4.47
CA ARG A 131 -2.22 -2.90 -4.25
C ARG A 131 -2.61 -2.07 -5.48
N LEU A 132 -1.64 -1.45 -6.17
CA LEU A 132 -1.90 -0.71 -7.40
C LEU A 132 -2.41 -1.63 -8.53
N LEU A 133 -1.91 -2.86 -8.60
CA LEU A 133 -2.43 -3.89 -9.50
C LEU A 133 -3.85 -4.30 -9.10
N ALA A 134 -4.09 -4.57 -7.82
CA ALA A 134 -5.40 -4.97 -7.31
C ALA A 134 -6.46 -3.86 -7.41
N ASP A 135 -6.03 -2.60 -7.51
CA ASP A 135 -6.88 -1.42 -7.68
C ASP A 135 -7.36 -1.22 -9.13
N GLY A 136 -7.03 -2.15 -10.06
CA GLY A 136 -7.51 -2.14 -11.44
C GLY A 136 -6.87 -1.09 -12.35
N ARG A 137 -6.01 -0.23 -11.80
CA ARG A 137 -5.46 0.96 -12.47
C ARG A 137 -4.65 0.70 -13.73
N LEU A 138 -4.09 -0.50 -13.85
CA LEU A 138 -3.30 -0.89 -15.03
C LEU A 138 -4.20 -1.48 -16.13
N GLY A 139 -5.47 -1.79 -15.85
CA GLY A 139 -6.28 -2.66 -16.70
C GLY A 139 -5.71 -4.07 -16.75
N ALA A 140 -6.01 -4.81 -17.82
CA ALA A 140 -5.41 -6.13 -18.02
C ALA A 140 -3.91 -5.99 -18.30
N VAL A 141 -3.05 -6.64 -17.49
CA VAL A 141 -1.60 -6.59 -17.67
C VAL A 141 -1.18 -7.57 -18.77
N GLY A 142 -0.60 -7.04 -19.86
CA GLY A 142 -0.18 -7.83 -21.01
C GLY A 142 1.32 -8.10 -21.08
N LEU A 143 2.15 -7.15 -20.64
CA LEU A 143 3.60 -7.18 -20.84
C LEU A 143 4.36 -6.75 -19.59
N GLY A 144 5.51 -7.36 -19.33
CA GLY A 144 6.39 -6.95 -18.24
C GLY A 144 7.87 -7.11 -18.55
N TYR A 145 8.70 -6.35 -17.83
CA TYR A 145 10.15 -6.39 -17.89
C TYR A 145 10.71 -6.54 -16.47
N ALA A 146 11.34 -7.68 -16.21
CA ALA A 146 11.97 -8.00 -14.94
C ALA A 146 13.49 -8.05 -15.10
N HIS A 147 14.20 -7.32 -14.25
CA HIS A 147 15.65 -7.34 -14.17
C HIS A 147 16.06 -7.95 -12.83
N ALA A 148 17.02 -8.86 -12.87
CA ALA A 148 17.64 -9.54 -11.74
C ALA A 148 19.16 -9.51 -11.90
N HIS A 149 19.69 -8.31 -11.98
CA HIS A 149 21.13 -8.11 -11.92
C HIS A 149 21.55 -8.26 -10.47
N VAL A 150 22.63 -9.00 -10.24
CA VAL A 150 23.17 -9.27 -8.89
C VAL A 150 24.51 -8.55 -8.69
N GLY A 151 25.16 -8.10 -9.77
CA GLY A 151 26.54 -7.66 -9.70
C GLY A 151 27.49 -8.84 -9.79
N ARG A 152 28.77 -8.54 -9.97
CA ARG A 152 29.80 -9.58 -9.89
C ARG A 152 29.91 -9.99 -8.45
N VAL A 153 29.58 -11.23 -8.15
CA VAL A 153 29.56 -11.75 -6.78
C VAL A 153 30.93 -11.61 -6.09
N THR A 154 32.01 -11.65 -6.89
CA THR A 154 33.39 -11.42 -6.45
C THR A 154 33.65 -10.00 -5.91
N ASP A 155 32.82 -9.01 -6.28
CA ASP A 155 32.98 -7.61 -5.84
C ASP A 155 32.41 -7.37 -4.43
N TRP A 156 31.53 -8.24 -3.93
CA TRP A 156 30.76 -7.98 -2.70
C TRP A 156 30.58 -9.17 -1.75
N HIS A 157 30.94 -10.39 -2.14
CA HIS A 157 30.81 -11.58 -1.28
C HIS A 157 32.17 -12.27 -1.07
N ASP A 158 32.55 -12.48 0.20
CA ASP A 158 33.85 -13.05 0.57
C ASP A 158 34.03 -14.51 0.13
N ARG A 159 32.94 -15.26 -0.01
CA ARG A 159 32.92 -16.68 -0.42
C ARG A 159 31.99 -16.91 -1.60
N PRO A 160 32.34 -16.44 -2.80
CA PRO A 160 31.42 -16.35 -3.93
C PRO A 160 31.14 -17.70 -4.60
N ASP A 161 31.92 -18.74 -4.29
CA ASP A 161 31.96 -19.98 -5.07
C ASP A 161 30.58 -20.64 -5.23
N SER A 162 29.81 -20.77 -4.14
CA SER A 162 28.46 -21.36 -4.21
C SER A 162 27.43 -20.56 -5.03
N PHE A 163 27.70 -19.28 -5.30
CA PHE A 163 26.89 -18.44 -6.19
C PHE A 163 27.36 -18.59 -7.64
N LEU A 164 28.67 -18.59 -7.85
CA LEU A 164 29.31 -18.81 -9.15
C LEU A 164 28.96 -20.19 -9.72
N GLU A 165 28.69 -21.17 -8.85
CA GLU A 165 28.28 -22.53 -9.23
C GLU A 165 26.83 -22.65 -9.71
N ILE A 166 25.92 -21.80 -9.22
CA ILE A 166 24.48 -21.87 -9.54
C ILE A 166 24.04 -20.83 -10.57
N GLY A 167 24.83 -19.78 -10.76
CA GLY A 167 24.50 -18.70 -11.70
C GLY A 167 23.40 -17.75 -11.22
N PRO A 168 23.04 -16.77 -12.06
CA PRO A 168 22.19 -15.64 -11.65
C PRO A 168 20.70 -15.99 -11.51
N LEU A 169 20.24 -17.13 -12.05
CA LEU A 169 18.83 -17.52 -11.99
C LEU A 169 18.39 -17.88 -10.57
N TYR A 170 19.10 -18.82 -9.94
CA TYR A 170 18.75 -19.35 -8.62
C TYR A 170 19.09 -18.40 -7.47
N ASP A 171 19.92 -17.40 -7.74
CA ASP A 171 20.31 -16.39 -6.77
C ASP A 171 19.46 -15.12 -6.86
N GLY A 172 19.42 -14.50 -8.04
CA GLY A 172 18.79 -13.20 -8.27
C GLY A 172 17.40 -13.28 -8.89
N ALA A 173 17.20 -14.12 -9.92
CA ALA A 173 15.91 -14.16 -10.62
C ALA A 173 14.75 -14.63 -9.73
N VAL A 174 15.05 -15.33 -8.63
CA VAL A 174 14.05 -15.76 -7.64
C VAL A 174 13.24 -14.60 -7.05
N TYR A 175 13.80 -13.39 -6.94
CA TYR A 175 13.09 -12.23 -6.39
C TYR A 175 11.94 -11.75 -7.29
N PRO A 176 12.18 -11.35 -8.55
CA PRO A 176 11.09 -11.00 -9.45
C PRO A 176 10.17 -12.20 -9.74
N LEU A 177 10.69 -13.42 -9.85
CA LEU A 177 9.86 -14.60 -10.10
C LEU A 177 8.90 -14.88 -8.94
N ALA A 178 9.38 -14.89 -7.69
CA ALA A 178 8.51 -15.09 -6.53
C ALA A 178 7.44 -13.99 -6.42
N LEU A 179 7.78 -12.75 -6.78
CA LEU A 179 6.84 -11.64 -6.77
C LEU A 179 5.76 -11.77 -7.86
N LEU A 180 6.18 -12.01 -9.10
CA LEU A 180 5.27 -12.17 -10.23
C LEU A 180 4.36 -13.39 -10.04
N VAL A 181 4.88 -14.50 -9.49
CA VAL A 181 4.07 -15.66 -9.16
C VAL A 181 3.07 -15.35 -8.05
N ALA A 182 3.44 -14.52 -7.08
CA ALA A 182 2.50 -14.04 -6.07
C ALA A 182 1.36 -13.20 -6.68
N TRP A 183 1.64 -12.38 -7.68
CA TRP A 183 0.60 -11.51 -8.27
C TRP A 183 -0.24 -12.20 -9.34
N PHE A 184 0.38 -12.99 -10.21
CA PHE A 184 -0.24 -13.54 -11.43
C PHE A 184 -0.39 -15.07 -11.40
N GLY A 185 0.07 -15.74 -10.34
CA GLY A 185 0.06 -17.19 -10.27
C GLY A 185 1.18 -17.82 -11.12
N PRO A 186 1.07 -19.11 -11.47
CA PRO A 186 2.19 -19.83 -12.07
C PRO A 186 2.53 -19.33 -13.48
N VAL A 187 3.82 -19.40 -13.80
CA VAL A 187 4.33 -19.40 -15.17
C VAL A 187 3.86 -20.70 -15.83
N GLU A 188 3.17 -20.60 -16.95
CA GLU A 188 2.73 -21.76 -17.74
C GLU A 188 3.87 -22.27 -18.63
N ARG A 189 4.67 -21.34 -19.16
CA ARG A 189 5.65 -21.65 -20.21
C ARG A 189 6.81 -20.66 -20.28
N VAL A 190 8.00 -21.16 -20.51
CA VAL A 190 9.13 -20.40 -21.05
C VAL A 190 9.02 -20.41 -22.58
N ARG A 191 8.75 -19.25 -23.19
CA ARG A 191 8.57 -19.14 -24.64
C ARG A 191 9.88 -19.22 -25.40
N ALA A 192 10.90 -18.55 -24.88
CA ALA A 192 12.25 -18.51 -25.41
C ALA A 192 13.21 -18.16 -24.27
N ALA A 193 14.44 -18.66 -24.36
CA ALA A 193 15.52 -18.26 -23.48
C ALA A 193 16.86 -18.32 -24.24
N ASP A 194 17.83 -17.55 -23.78
CA ASP A 194 19.22 -17.62 -24.22
C ASP A 194 20.14 -17.34 -23.02
N ALA A 195 21.37 -17.86 -23.08
CA ALA A 195 22.34 -17.76 -22.01
C ALA A 195 23.73 -17.44 -22.57
N LEU A 196 24.39 -16.46 -21.96
CA LEU A 196 25.69 -15.96 -22.41
C LEU A 196 26.74 -16.14 -21.31
N ASP A 197 27.90 -16.65 -21.70
CA ASP A 197 29.10 -16.66 -20.85
C ASP A 197 29.90 -15.37 -21.05
N VAL A 198 29.34 -14.26 -20.55
CA VAL A 198 29.97 -12.94 -20.59
C VAL A 198 30.66 -12.66 -19.26
N TRP A 199 31.98 -12.78 -19.22
CA TRP A 199 32.76 -12.53 -18.01
C TRP A 199 34.04 -11.75 -18.31
N PRO A 200 34.47 -10.79 -17.46
CA PRO A 200 35.69 -10.03 -17.73
C PRO A 200 36.91 -10.94 -17.69
N GLU A 201 37.76 -10.86 -18.72
CA GLU A 201 38.90 -11.77 -18.85
C GLU A 201 39.88 -11.69 -17.66
N ARG A 202 39.97 -10.51 -17.04
CA ARG A 202 40.85 -10.22 -15.88
C ARG A 202 40.41 -10.90 -14.57
N GLU A 203 39.19 -11.40 -14.47
CA GLU A 203 38.70 -12.04 -13.25
C GLU A 203 39.19 -13.48 -13.18
N GLU A 204 39.92 -13.81 -12.11
CA GLU A 204 40.45 -15.15 -11.88
C GLU A 204 39.35 -16.15 -11.49
N ARG A 205 38.40 -15.71 -10.67
CA ARG A 205 37.22 -16.51 -10.30
C ARG A 205 36.09 -16.26 -11.31
N ARG A 206 35.56 -17.33 -11.89
CA ARG A 206 34.53 -17.27 -12.93
C ARG A 206 33.34 -18.16 -12.57
N PRO A 207 32.11 -17.80 -13.00
CA PRO A 207 30.96 -18.68 -12.95
C PRO A 207 31.23 -20.01 -13.69
N SER A 208 30.74 -21.13 -13.16
CA SER A 208 30.73 -22.42 -13.88
C SER A 208 29.49 -22.60 -14.76
N THR A 209 28.51 -21.70 -14.60
CA THR A 209 27.30 -21.60 -15.41
C THR A 209 27.32 -20.28 -16.19
N PRO A 210 26.47 -20.11 -17.21
CA PRO A 210 26.34 -18.81 -17.88
C PRO A 210 26.13 -17.66 -16.89
N SER A 211 26.86 -16.56 -17.10
CA SER A 211 26.84 -15.39 -16.22
C SER A 211 25.69 -14.42 -16.53
N HIS A 212 25.00 -14.64 -17.65
CA HIS A 212 23.90 -13.82 -18.12
C HIS A 212 22.84 -14.71 -18.78
N VAL A 213 21.57 -14.47 -18.44
CA VAL A 213 20.43 -15.21 -18.98
C VAL A 213 19.31 -14.23 -19.35
N GLU A 214 18.72 -14.44 -20.52
CA GLU A 214 17.50 -13.76 -20.96
C GLU A 214 16.39 -14.79 -21.20
N ALA A 215 15.17 -14.49 -20.76
CA ALA A 215 14.02 -15.37 -20.96
C ALA A 215 12.73 -14.59 -21.21
N THR A 216 11.80 -15.18 -21.97
CA THR A 216 10.42 -14.71 -22.11
C THR A 216 9.48 -15.72 -21.48
N LEU A 217 8.74 -15.30 -20.46
CA LEU A 217 7.87 -16.13 -19.63
C LEU A 217 6.40 -15.80 -19.94
N ALA A 218 5.56 -16.82 -20.07
CA ALA A 218 4.12 -16.67 -20.19
C ALA A 218 3.43 -17.16 -18.91
N PHE A 219 2.70 -16.27 -18.25
CA PHE A 219 1.93 -16.60 -17.05
C PHE A 219 0.54 -17.12 -17.40
N ALA A 220 0.01 -18.03 -16.58
CA ALA A 220 -1.32 -18.58 -16.77
C ALA A 220 -2.43 -17.50 -16.70
N ALA A 221 -2.21 -16.44 -15.92
CA ALA A 221 -3.13 -15.30 -15.82
C ALA A 221 -3.04 -14.31 -17.00
N GLY A 222 -2.17 -14.54 -17.99
CA GLY A 222 -2.09 -13.73 -19.20
C GLY A 222 -0.76 -13.00 -19.47
N PRO A 223 -0.08 -12.36 -18.49
CA PRO A 223 1.04 -11.49 -18.82
C PRO A 223 2.22 -12.26 -19.40
N THR A 224 2.89 -11.65 -20.37
CA THR A 224 4.19 -12.10 -20.87
C THR A 224 5.29 -11.23 -20.28
N VAL A 225 6.29 -11.84 -19.65
CA VAL A 225 7.36 -11.12 -18.97
C VAL A 225 8.71 -11.47 -19.57
N ARG A 226 9.49 -10.45 -19.98
CA ARG A 226 10.92 -10.62 -20.25
C ARG A 226 11.67 -10.57 -18.93
N LEU A 227 12.48 -11.59 -18.66
CA LEU A 227 13.39 -11.66 -17.52
C LEU A 227 14.83 -11.57 -18.01
N THR A 228 15.64 -10.72 -17.37
CA THR A 228 17.09 -10.67 -17.57
C THR A 228 17.81 -10.85 -16.23
N ALA A 229 18.58 -11.93 -16.09
CA ALA A 229 19.36 -12.24 -14.90
C ALA A 229 20.86 -12.15 -15.21
N SER A 230 21.65 -11.46 -14.38
CA SER A 230 23.05 -11.15 -14.73
C SER A 230 23.97 -11.00 -13.53
N PHE A 231 25.09 -11.72 -13.54
CA PHE A 231 26.25 -11.44 -12.69
C PHE A 231 27.22 -10.43 -13.31
N TYR A 232 27.08 -10.13 -14.61
CA TYR A 232 27.98 -9.18 -15.27
C TYR A 232 27.59 -7.72 -15.01
N ALA A 233 26.30 -7.42 -15.02
CA ALA A 233 25.77 -6.09 -14.81
C ALA A 233 26.03 -5.64 -13.36
N PRO A 234 26.65 -4.47 -13.12
CA PRO A 234 27.15 -4.08 -11.81
C PRO A 234 26.03 -3.74 -10.82
N HIS A 235 26.32 -3.83 -9.52
CA HIS A 235 25.35 -3.58 -8.44
C HIS A 235 24.74 -2.15 -8.44
N ARG A 236 25.37 -1.20 -9.14
CA ARG A 236 24.90 0.19 -9.27
C ARG A 236 24.27 0.47 -10.63
N SER A 237 23.88 -0.56 -11.39
CA SER A 237 23.10 -0.38 -12.61
C SER A 237 21.78 0.33 -12.28
N ARG A 238 21.28 1.11 -13.24
CA ARG A 238 19.99 1.81 -13.09
C ARG A 238 18.84 0.82 -12.86
N GLU A 239 18.90 -0.29 -13.58
CA GLU A 239 18.00 -1.43 -13.45
C GLU A 239 18.81 -2.53 -12.77
N PHE A 240 18.56 -2.78 -11.48
CA PHE A 240 19.25 -3.84 -10.74
C PHE A 240 18.28 -4.99 -10.48
N TYR A 241 17.30 -4.76 -9.60
CA TYR A 241 16.17 -5.65 -9.34
C TYR A 241 14.84 -5.06 -9.84
N GLY A 242 14.89 -4.21 -10.87
CA GLY A 242 13.74 -3.44 -11.34
C GLY A 242 12.67 -4.30 -12.03
N LEU A 243 11.41 -3.92 -11.85
CA LEU A 243 10.26 -4.54 -12.52
C LEU A 243 9.36 -3.45 -13.10
N GLU A 244 9.04 -3.57 -14.38
CA GLU A 244 8.06 -2.73 -15.06
C GLU A 244 6.93 -3.60 -15.62
N LEU A 245 5.69 -3.18 -15.44
CA LEU A 245 4.49 -3.87 -15.92
C LEU A 245 3.64 -2.91 -16.73
N HIS A 246 3.10 -3.37 -17.84
CA HIS A 246 2.25 -2.62 -18.74
C HIS A 246 0.92 -3.35 -18.92
N GLY A 247 -0.16 -2.66 -18.58
CA GLY A 247 -1.50 -3.08 -18.96
C GLY A 247 -2.16 -2.09 -19.90
N ASP A 248 -3.41 -2.40 -20.26
CA ASP A 248 -4.20 -1.64 -21.22
C ASP A 248 -4.36 -0.16 -20.85
N ASP A 249 -4.34 0.16 -19.55
CA ASP A 249 -4.72 1.47 -19.03
C ASP A 249 -3.61 2.20 -18.26
N GLY A 250 -2.49 1.53 -18.00
CA GLY A 250 -1.38 2.13 -17.28
C GLY A 250 -0.16 1.24 -17.16
N SER A 251 0.90 1.83 -16.62
CA SER A 251 2.17 1.16 -16.36
C SER A 251 2.63 1.37 -14.92
N LEU A 252 3.27 0.35 -14.37
CA LEU A 252 3.77 0.29 -13.01
C LEU A 252 5.26 0.01 -13.04
N TYR A 253 6.03 0.84 -12.34
CA TYR A 253 7.46 0.63 -12.14
C TYR A 253 7.74 0.38 -10.65
N LEU A 254 8.46 -0.70 -10.37
CA LEU A 254 8.99 -1.07 -9.06
C LEU A 254 10.51 -1.10 -9.16
N LYS A 255 11.18 -0.28 -8.35
CA LYS A 255 12.63 -0.10 -8.36
C LYS A 255 13.41 -1.36 -7.95
N GLY A 256 12.89 -2.15 -7.01
CA GLY A 256 13.58 -3.30 -6.46
C GLY A 256 12.64 -4.39 -5.97
N THR A 257 12.62 -5.51 -6.67
CA THR A 257 11.82 -6.72 -6.32
C THR A 257 12.35 -7.43 -5.08
N GLY A 258 13.64 -7.26 -4.75
CA GLY A 258 14.28 -7.74 -3.53
C GLY A 258 14.40 -6.70 -2.40
N ALA A 259 13.89 -5.48 -2.58
CA ALA A 259 13.98 -4.44 -1.56
C ALA A 259 13.16 -4.81 -0.32
N MET A 260 13.71 -4.56 0.87
CA MET A 260 13.04 -4.78 2.15
C MET A 260 12.74 -3.48 2.89
N ASP A 261 13.29 -2.37 2.40
CA ASP A 261 13.03 -1.04 2.93
C ASP A 261 11.62 -0.52 2.59
N ALA A 262 11.27 0.59 3.23
CA ALA A 262 10.07 1.36 2.96
C ALA A 262 10.36 2.55 2.03
N ASP A 263 11.18 2.37 0.97
CA ASP A 263 11.50 3.46 0.03
C ASP A 263 10.21 4.14 -0.47
N ARG A 264 10.10 5.43 -0.18
CA ARG A 264 8.95 6.24 -0.54
C ARG A 264 8.77 6.29 -2.05
N ASP A 265 9.86 6.38 -2.79
CA ASP A 265 9.86 6.59 -4.25
C ASP A 265 10.16 5.29 -5.03
N GLY A 266 10.16 4.15 -4.34
CA GLY A 266 10.42 2.82 -4.91
C GLY A 266 9.34 2.31 -5.87
N VAL A 267 8.15 2.94 -5.86
CA VAL A 267 7.00 2.56 -6.70
C VAL A 267 6.50 3.78 -7.45
N ARG A 268 6.27 3.63 -8.76
CA ARG A 268 5.75 4.68 -9.63
C ARG A 268 4.67 4.15 -10.54
N PHE A 269 3.69 4.98 -10.85
CA PHE A 269 2.60 4.65 -11.77
C PHE A 269 2.47 5.74 -12.84
N GLY A 270 2.26 5.33 -14.09
CA GLY A 270 1.89 6.22 -15.18
C GLY A 270 0.62 5.70 -15.86
N ARG A 271 -0.45 6.49 -15.83
CA ARG A 271 -1.65 6.20 -16.64
C ARG A 271 -1.29 6.30 -18.12
N VAL A 272 -2.01 5.60 -18.99
CA VAL A 272 -1.86 5.76 -20.45
C VAL A 272 -1.87 7.23 -20.86
N GLY A 273 -0.86 7.63 -21.63
CA GLY A 273 -0.67 9.00 -22.10
C GLY A 273 -0.12 9.99 -21.07
N ARG A 274 0.22 9.55 -19.85
CA ARG A 274 0.77 10.38 -18.77
C ARG A 274 2.15 9.89 -18.32
N GLU A 275 2.94 10.79 -17.74
CA GLU A 275 4.24 10.44 -17.17
C GLU A 275 4.10 9.66 -15.85
N TYR A 276 5.18 8.98 -15.47
CA TYR A 276 5.26 8.26 -14.20
C TYR A 276 5.30 9.22 -13.01
N VAL A 277 4.31 9.11 -12.13
CA VAL A 277 4.25 9.80 -10.84
C VAL A 277 4.68 8.83 -9.73
N SER A 278 5.38 9.34 -8.72
CA SER A 278 5.68 8.55 -7.51
C SER A 278 4.38 8.15 -6.79
N ALA A 279 4.30 6.90 -6.37
CA ALA A 279 3.20 6.37 -5.57
C ALA A 279 3.74 6.11 -4.14
N PRO A 280 3.75 7.13 -3.26
CA PRO A 280 4.21 6.99 -1.89
C PRO A 280 3.24 6.13 -1.06
N PRO A 281 3.65 5.63 0.11
CA PRO A 281 2.72 4.95 1.01
C PRO A 281 1.70 5.96 1.56
N ASP A 282 0.45 5.53 1.64
CA ASP A 282 -0.69 6.31 2.15
C ASP A 282 -0.98 6.06 3.64
N ALA A 283 -0.28 5.11 4.24
CA ALA A 283 -0.31 4.76 5.66
C ALA A 283 1.10 4.37 6.12
N PRO A 284 1.39 4.42 7.44
CA PRO A 284 2.67 3.96 7.96
C PRO A 284 2.99 2.54 7.49
N THR A 285 4.25 2.33 7.13
CA THR A 285 4.78 1.02 6.74
C THR A 285 6.09 0.78 7.47
N GLU A 286 6.26 -0.41 8.02
CA GLU A 286 7.50 -0.83 8.64
C GLU A 286 8.40 -1.50 7.59
N PRO A 287 9.74 -1.39 7.74
CA PRO A 287 10.66 -2.23 6.99
C PRO A 287 10.32 -3.71 7.17
N TYR A 288 10.65 -4.50 6.17
CA TYR A 288 10.48 -5.94 6.20
C TYR A 288 11.77 -6.59 6.67
N GLU A 289 11.70 -7.52 7.62
CA GLU A 289 12.87 -8.26 8.07
C GLU A 289 12.84 -9.70 7.56
N TYR A 290 14.02 -10.33 7.53
CA TYR A 290 14.13 -11.72 7.08
C TYR A 290 13.31 -12.69 7.96
N VAL A 291 13.23 -12.40 9.27
CA VAL A 291 12.51 -13.23 10.23
C VAL A 291 11.00 -13.21 9.99
N ASP A 292 10.41 -12.12 9.46
CA ASP A 292 8.96 -11.98 9.28
C ASP A 292 8.33 -13.12 8.46
N ALA A 293 9.07 -13.67 7.50
CA ALA A 293 8.59 -14.81 6.72
C ALA A 293 8.50 -16.10 7.55
N VAL A 294 9.45 -16.29 8.47
CA VAL A 294 9.52 -17.40 9.41
C VAL A 294 8.39 -17.28 10.42
N GLU A 295 8.18 -16.08 10.97
CA GLU A 295 7.10 -15.80 11.91
C GLU A 295 5.72 -16.09 11.31
N ARG A 296 5.47 -15.60 10.09
CA ARG A 296 4.21 -15.88 9.41
C ARG A 296 3.99 -17.37 9.17
N LEU A 297 5.04 -18.12 8.86
CA LEU A 297 4.95 -19.57 8.72
C LEU A 297 4.59 -20.21 10.07
N ALA A 298 5.28 -19.82 11.14
CA ALA A 298 5.04 -20.29 12.51
C ALA A 298 3.61 -19.98 12.98
N ALA A 299 3.09 -18.78 12.69
CA ALA A 299 1.72 -18.40 13.00
C ALA A 299 0.68 -19.34 12.34
N THR A 300 0.93 -19.80 11.10
CA THR A 300 0.04 -20.79 10.46
C THR A 300 0.05 -22.14 11.16
N VAL A 301 1.18 -22.53 11.74
CA VAL A 301 1.32 -23.76 12.52
C VAL A 301 0.59 -23.63 13.85
N GLU A 302 0.81 -22.54 14.57
CA GLU A 302 0.16 -22.26 15.86
C GLU A 302 -1.37 -22.15 15.72
N ALA A 303 -1.85 -21.62 14.59
CA ALA A 303 -3.26 -21.59 14.24
C ALA A 303 -3.86 -22.98 13.89
N GLY A 304 -3.04 -24.05 13.84
CA GLY A 304 -3.49 -25.40 13.48
C GLY A 304 -3.70 -25.61 11.98
N SER A 305 -3.21 -24.71 11.13
CA SER A 305 -3.33 -24.78 9.66
C SER A 305 -1.95 -24.66 8.97
N PRO A 306 -1.05 -25.64 9.12
CA PRO A 306 0.34 -25.56 8.62
C PRO A 306 0.41 -25.29 7.10
N SER A 307 0.90 -24.10 6.75
CA SER A 307 0.93 -23.62 5.36
C SER A 307 2.10 -24.19 4.56
N ARG A 308 1.82 -24.47 3.29
CA ARG A 308 2.79 -24.92 2.28
C ARG A 308 2.86 -23.96 1.08
N ALA A 309 2.21 -22.80 1.17
CA ALA A 309 2.11 -21.85 0.05
C ALA A 309 3.49 -21.31 -0.36
N GLY A 310 4.34 -20.95 0.61
CA GLY A 310 5.71 -20.51 0.35
C GLY A 310 6.56 -21.60 -0.28
N GLY A 311 6.47 -22.84 0.21
CA GLY A 311 7.16 -23.99 -0.39
C GLY A 311 6.72 -24.29 -1.82
N ARG A 312 5.41 -24.25 -2.11
CA ARG A 312 4.87 -24.42 -3.48
C ARG A 312 5.39 -23.35 -4.44
N ARG A 313 5.40 -22.09 -3.99
CA ARG A 313 5.98 -20.98 -4.75
C ARG A 313 7.47 -21.18 -5.00
N GLY A 314 8.25 -21.56 -3.98
CA GLY A 314 9.67 -21.87 -4.11
C GLY A 314 9.94 -23.01 -5.10
N ALA A 315 9.17 -24.10 -5.02
CA ALA A 315 9.27 -25.22 -5.96
C ALA A 315 8.91 -24.82 -7.39
N HIS A 316 7.88 -23.99 -7.57
CA HIS A 316 7.54 -23.47 -8.89
C HIS A 316 8.63 -22.57 -9.46
N VAL A 317 9.22 -21.68 -8.65
CA VAL A 317 10.35 -20.83 -9.08
C VAL A 317 11.53 -21.69 -9.57
N VAL A 318 11.87 -22.78 -8.87
CA VAL A 318 12.89 -23.74 -9.32
C VAL A 318 12.51 -24.38 -10.66
N ALA A 319 11.24 -24.77 -10.83
CA ALA A 319 10.73 -25.29 -12.10
C ALA A 319 10.85 -24.27 -13.25
N VAL A 320 10.61 -22.98 -12.98
CA VAL A 320 10.85 -21.91 -13.97
C VAL A 320 12.34 -21.85 -14.34
N CYS A 321 13.24 -21.84 -13.36
CA CYS A 321 14.68 -21.78 -13.61
C CYS A 321 15.17 -22.98 -14.45
N ASN A 322 14.82 -24.22 -14.07
CA ASN A 322 15.16 -25.41 -14.85
C ASN A 322 14.58 -25.35 -16.28
N ALA A 323 13.37 -24.82 -16.46
CA ALA A 323 12.75 -24.67 -17.77
C ALA A 323 13.42 -23.59 -18.64
N ILE A 324 13.94 -22.52 -18.03
CA ILE A 324 14.73 -21.49 -18.72
C ILE A 324 16.02 -22.11 -19.25
N GLU A 325 16.74 -22.87 -18.41
CA GLU A 325 17.97 -23.55 -18.83
C GLU A 325 17.71 -24.54 -19.96
N ALA A 326 16.65 -25.35 -19.83
CA ALA A 326 16.26 -26.29 -20.89
C ALA A 326 15.87 -25.59 -22.21
N ALA A 327 15.27 -24.39 -22.14
CA ALA A 327 14.90 -23.59 -23.30
C ALA A 327 16.10 -22.84 -23.91
N ALA A 328 17.16 -22.56 -23.13
CA ALA A 328 18.39 -21.97 -23.65
C ALA A 328 19.27 -23.02 -24.36
N GLU A 329 19.22 -24.28 -23.92
CA GLU A 329 19.95 -25.38 -24.57
C GLU A 329 19.28 -25.92 -25.85
N ARG A 330 17.96 -25.72 -25.99
CA ARG A 330 17.15 -26.32 -27.05
C ARG A 330 16.33 -25.24 -27.74
N GLU A 331 16.30 -25.25 -29.07
CA GLU A 331 15.36 -24.39 -29.80
C GLU A 331 13.91 -24.79 -29.49
N GLY A 332 13.16 -23.91 -28.81
CA GLY A 332 11.72 -24.05 -28.61
C GLY A 332 11.22 -23.64 -27.24
N SER A 333 9.89 -23.69 -27.08
CA SER A 333 9.24 -23.35 -25.82
C SER A 333 9.16 -24.53 -24.87
N VAL A 334 9.33 -24.30 -23.57
CA VAL A 334 9.29 -25.34 -22.52
C VAL A 334 8.13 -25.06 -21.56
N ALA A 335 7.26 -26.05 -21.35
CA ALA A 335 6.17 -25.97 -20.38
C ALA A 335 6.71 -26.06 -18.94
N VAL A 336 6.03 -25.40 -18.00
CA VAL A 336 6.44 -25.35 -16.60
C VAL A 336 5.34 -25.97 -15.73
N ASP A 337 5.74 -26.86 -14.81
CA ASP A 337 4.84 -27.44 -13.82
C ASP A 337 4.48 -26.39 -12.75
N ASP A 338 3.20 -26.25 -12.40
CA ASP A 338 2.75 -25.22 -11.46
C ASP A 338 3.22 -25.49 -10.01
N CYS A 339 3.64 -26.71 -9.67
CA CYS A 339 3.99 -27.15 -8.32
C CYS A 339 2.93 -26.79 -7.25
N GLY A 340 1.66 -26.61 -7.65
CA GLY A 340 0.55 -26.11 -6.84
C GLY A 340 0.70 -24.66 -6.36
N ALA A 341 1.56 -23.85 -7.00
CA ALA A 341 1.67 -22.43 -6.74
C ALA A 341 0.41 -21.70 -7.21
N THR A 342 -0.06 -20.75 -6.40
CA THR A 342 -1.23 -19.93 -6.70
C THR A 342 -0.87 -18.46 -6.53
N ALA A 343 -1.64 -17.60 -7.20
CA ALA A 343 -1.63 -16.18 -6.91
C ALA A 343 -2.09 -15.94 -5.46
N ASP A 344 -1.53 -14.89 -4.87
CA ASP A 344 -1.82 -14.34 -3.54
C ASP A 344 -1.52 -12.82 -3.58
N PRO A 345 -2.20 -12.06 -4.46
CA PRO A 345 -1.98 -10.61 -4.56
C PRO A 345 -2.50 -9.90 -3.30
N PRO A 346 -1.88 -8.77 -2.89
CA PRO A 346 -2.43 -7.95 -1.81
C PRO A 346 -3.89 -7.56 -2.10
N PRO A 347 -4.75 -7.48 -1.07
CA PRO A 347 -6.11 -7.02 -1.26
C PRO A 347 -6.12 -5.58 -1.73
N ALA A 348 -7.07 -5.26 -2.60
CA ALA A 348 -7.32 -3.89 -3.02
C ALA A 348 -7.73 -3.01 -1.83
N PRO A 349 -7.40 -1.71 -1.83
CA PRO A 349 -7.73 -0.81 -0.74
C PRO A 349 -9.26 -0.71 -0.56
N VAL A 350 -9.73 -0.77 0.68
CA VAL A 350 -11.14 -0.55 1.03
C VAL A 350 -11.27 0.86 1.57
N VAL A 351 -11.91 1.74 0.81
CA VAL A 351 -12.09 3.16 1.20
C VAL A 351 -13.55 3.57 1.30
N ARG A 352 -14.49 2.70 0.93
CA ARG A 352 -15.93 2.97 1.11
C ARG A 352 -16.38 2.57 2.51
N PRO A 353 -17.38 3.27 3.06
CA PRO A 353 -18.16 2.75 4.18
C PRO A 353 -18.74 1.37 3.83
N ALA A 354 -18.69 0.43 4.78
CA ALA A 354 -19.40 -0.84 4.64
C ALA A 354 -20.89 -0.54 4.37
N GLY A 355 -21.49 -1.28 3.44
CA GLY A 355 -22.94 -1.21 3.26
C GLY A 355 -23.66 -1.69 4.53
N PRO A 356 -24.94 -1.34 4.73
CA PRO A 356 -25.75 -2.04 5.71
C PRO A 356 -25.65 -3.55 5.44
N ALA A 357 -25.39 -4.35 6.47
CA ALA A 357 -25.20 -5.78 6.37
C ALA A 357 -26.34 -6.42 5.55
N GLY A 358 -26.03 -6.77 4.31
CA GLY A 358 -26.91 -7.46 3.39
C GLY A 358 -26.22 -8.76 2.99
N ASP A 359 -26.90 -9.87 3.29
CA ASP A 359 -26.56 -11.27 3.05
C ASP A 359 -25.44 -11.53 2.03
N GLY A 360 -24.27 -12.00 2.50
CA GLY A 360 -23.34 -12.70 1.59
C GLY A 360 -21.85 -12.74 1.91
N ALA A 361 -21.32 -12.01 2.89
CA ALA A 361 -19.88 -12.03 3.19
C ALA A 361 -19.57 -12.71 4.53
N GLU A 362 -19.79 -14.02 4.61
CA GLU A 362 -19.17 -14.84 5.65
C GLU A 362 -17.70 -15.06 5.27
N GLY A 363 -16.76 -14.39 5.95
CA GLY A 363 -15.34 -14.71 5.85
C GLY A 363 -14.38 -13.55 6.09
N GLU A 364 -13.59 -13.67 7.16
CA GLU A 364 -12.26 -13.07 7.37
C GLU A 364 -12.14 -11.56 7.67
N THR A 365 -13.19 -10.74 7.54
CA THR A 365 -13.11 -9.30 7.86
C THR A 365 -13.34 -8.93 9.33
N GLU A 366 -13.81 -9.87 10.16
CA GLU A 366 -14.20 -9.58 11.55
C GLU A 366 -13.01 -9.33 12.49
N ARG A 367 -11.81 -9.87 12.21
CA ARG A 367 -10.64 -9.74 13.11
C ARG A 367 -9.93 -8.38 13.05
N GLU A 368 -10.00 -7.66 11.94
CA GLU A 368 -9.45 -6.30 11.82
C GLU A 368 -10.44 -5.19 12.27
N ALA A 369 -11.70 -5.53 12.50
CA ALA A 369 -12.71 -4.58 12.98
C ALA A 369 -12.64 -4.35 14.50
N ALA A 370 -11.99 -5.24 15.25
CA ALA A 370 -12.07 -5.27 16.71
C ALA A 370 -11.21 -4.22 17.46
N VAL A 371 -10.41 -3.39 16.77
CA VAL A 371 -9.49 -2.43 17.43
C VAL A 371 -9.79 -0.95 17.12
N ALA A 372 -10.80 -0.66 16.31
CA ALA A 372 -11.33 0.71 16.14
C ALA A 372 -12.86 0.63 16.19
N GLY A 373 -13.48 1.39 17.09
CA GLY A 373 -14.89 1.28 17.47
C GLY A 373 -15.84 0.96 16.31
N GLU A 374 -16.73 -0.01 16.54
CA GLU A 374 -17.63 -0.71 15.60
C GLU A 374 -18.54 0.17 14.71
N HIS A 375 -18.38 1.50 14.71
CA HIS A 375 -19.27 2.47 14.04
C HIS A 375 -18.57 3.48 13.12
N ALA A 376 -17.24 3.66 13.17
CA ALA A 376 -16.58 4.72 12.40
C ALA A 376 -16.27 4.31 10.96
N ILE A 377 -16.57 5.18 9.99
CA ILE A 377 -16.18 4.96 8.59
C ILE A 377 -14.65 4.97 8.44
N ARG A 378 -14.13 4.07 7.59
CA ARG A 378 -12.71 4.05 7.22
C ARG A 378 -12.46 5.08 6.12
N LEU A 379 -11.48 5.95 6.34
CA LEU A 379 -11.03 6.97 5.37
C LEU A 379 -9.52 6.83 5.17
N PRO A 380 -8.99 7.18 3.98
CA PRO A 380 -7.56 7.36 3.76
C PRO A 380 -6.96 8.36 4.76
N ALA A 381 -5.65 8.26 5.03
CA ALA A 381 -4.99 9.18 5.96
C ALA A 381 -4.92 10.63 5.45
N VAL A 382 -4.97 10.83 4.13
CA VAL A 382 -4.97 12.14 3.46
C VAL A 382 -5.94 12.06 2.29
N GLY A 383 -6.70 13.14 2.05
CA GLY A 383 -7.52 13.27 0.86
C GLY A 383 -7.14 14.48 0.01
N PHE A 384 -7.86 14.68 -1.08
CA PHE A 384 -7.63 15.76 -2.03
C PHE A 384 -8.79 16.75 -2.04
N GLY A 385 -8.51 18.03 -1.77
CA GLY A 385 -9.47 19.11 -1.88
C GLY A 385 -9.72 19.54 -3.33
N CYS A 386 -10.94 19.40 -3.84
CA CYS A 386 -11.27 19.73 -5.24
C CYS A 386 -11.67 21.20 -5.46
N SER A 387 -11.58 22.05 -4.43
CA SER A 387 -11.86 23.47 -4.55
C SER A 387 -10.98 24.15 -5.61
N ARG A 388 -11.63 24.97 -6.44
CA ARG A 388 -10.97 25.82 -7.45
C ARG A 388 -10.57 27.19 -6.92
N TYR A 389 -10.84 27.51 -5.66
CA TYR A 389 -10.46 28.80 -5.08
C TYR A 389 -9.08 28.70 -4.42
N ARG A 390 -8.15 29.58 -4.81
CA ARG A 390 -6.82 29.68 -4.23
C ARG A 390 -6.35 31.12 -4.25
N ASP A 391 -5.98 31.64 -3.07
CA ASP A 391 -5.37 32.97 -2.91
C ASP A 391 -6.14 34.12 -3.59
N GLY A 392 -7.48 34.04 -3.62
CA GLY A 392 -8.33 35.06 -4.26
C GLY A 392 -8.70 34.76 -5.71
N GLU A 393 -8.13 33.72 -6.33
CA GLU A 393 -8.29 33.41 -7.75
C GLU A 393 -8.91 32.03 -7.99
N TYR A 394 -9.52 31.88 -9.15
CA TYR A 394 -10.01 30.60 -9.66
C TYR A 394 -8.91 29.89 -10.45
N VAL A 395 -8.63 28.64 -10.09
CA VAL A 395 -7.62 27.81 -10.76
C VAL A 395 -8.25 26.55 -11.36
N GLU A 396 -7.82 26.18 -12.56
CA GLU A 396 -8.18 24.90 -13.17
C GLU A 396 -7.56 23.73 -12.40
N ARG A 397 -8.36 22.69 -12.12
CA ARG A 397 -7.98 21.58 -11.24
C ARG A 397 -7.90 20.23 -11.91
N ALA A 398 -8.34 20.09 -13.17
CA ALA A 398 -8.43 18.78 -13.84
C ALA A 398 -7.10 18.02 -13.80
N ASP A 399 -5.99 18.64 -14.21
CA ASP A 399 -4.68 18.00 -14.19
C ASP A 399 -4.20 17.65 -12.77
N SER A 400 -4.53 18.49 -11.78
CA SER A 400 -4.18 18.24 -10.39
C SER A 400 -4.96 17.04 -9.82
N VAL A 401 -6.25 16.92 -10.14
CA VAL A 401 -7.08 15.77 -9.74
C VAL A 401 -6.57 14.51 -10.42
N ALA A 402 -6.24 14.56 -11.72
CA ALA A 402 -5.67 13.43 -12.44
C ALA A 402 -4.35 12.97 -11.82
N THR A 403 -3.42 13.89 -11.56
CA THR A 403 -2.14 13.60 -10.89
C THR A 403 -2.35 13.08 -9.46
N ALA A 404 -3.34 13.58 -8.73
CA ALA A 404 -3.67 13.07 -7.40
C ALA A 404 -4.18 11.61 -7.46
N LEU A 405 -5.11 11.29 -8.37
CA LEU A 405 -5.54 9.91 -8.60
C LEU A 405 -4.36 9.01 -8.96
N ASP A 406 -3.46 9.53 -9.81
CA ASP A 406 -2.26 8.83 -10.28
C ASP A 406 -1.25 8.58 -9.14
N ALA A 407 -1.04 9.55 -8.26
CA ALA A 407 -0.19 9.42 -7.07
C ALA A 407 -0.75 8.44 -6.02
N GLY A 408 -2.07 8.21 -6.01
CA GLY A 408 -2.72 7.26 -5.10
C GLY A 408 -3.75 7.86 -4.15
N TYR A 409 -4.23 9.09 -4.37
CA TYR A 409 -5.31 9.66 -3.55
C TYR A 409 -6.62 8.90 -3.75
N ARG A 410 -7.29 8.55 -2.64
CA ARG A 410 -8.54 7.76 -2.65
C ARG A 410 -9.69 8.44 -1.91
N LEU A 411 -9.54 9.71 -1.55
CA LEU A 411 -10.61 10.56 -1.04
C LEU A 411 -10.62 11.87 -1.84
N LEU A 412 -11.72 12.16 -2.52
CA LEU A 412 -11.94 13.42 -3.22
C LEU A 412 -13.03 14.22 -2.50
N ASP A 413 -12.68 15.45 -2.15
CA ASP A 413 -13.57 16.39 -1.48
C ASP A 413 -14.18 17.37 -2.50
N SER A 414 -15.41 17.08 -2.93
CA SER A 414 -16.17 17.84 -3.93
C SER A 414 -17.30 18.67 -3.29
N ALA A 415 -17.83 19.62 -4.05
CA ALA A 415 -19.03 20.38 -3.74
C ALA A 415 -19.59 20.99 -5.03
N GLU A 416 -20.91 21.13 -5.14
CA GLU A 416 -21.54 21.82 -6.29
C GLU A 416 -21.04 23.26 -6.44
N LEU A 417 -20.69 23.92 -5.32
CA LEU A 417 -20.09 25.26 -5.28
C LEU A 417 -18.80 25.33 -6.12
N TYR A 418 -18.03 24.25 -6.18
CA TYR A 418 -16.79 24.25 -6.93
C TYR A 418 -17.07 24.24 -8.44
N GLY A 419 -18.23 23.77 -8.87
CA GLY A 419 -18.70 23.84 -10.25
C GLY A 419 -17.90 23.01 -11.25
N ASN A 420 -17.01 22.14 -10.79
CA ASN A 420 -16.09 21.32 -11.59
C ASN A 420 -16.39 19.82 -11.52
N GLU A 421 -17.58 19.44 -11.06
CA GLU A 421 -17.99 18.05 -10.87
C GLU A 421 -17.96 17.24 -12.17
N HIS A 422 -18.37 17.80 -13.31
CA HIS A 422 -18.23 17.11 -14.61
C HIS A 422 -16.79 16.77 -14.97
N ARG A 423 -15.81 17.63 -14.63
CA ARG A 423 -14.40 17.35 -14.89
C ARG A 423 -13.91 16.18 -14.04
N ILE A 424 -14.35 16.12 -12.79
CA ILE A 424 -14.05 14.98 -11.91
C ILE A 424 -14.69 13.72 -12.46
N GLY A 425 -15.95 13.79 -12.92
CA GLY A 425 -16.65 12.68 -13.58
C GLY A 425 -15.93 12.17 -14.83
N GLU A 426 -15.49 13.07 -15.72
CA GLU A 426 -14.68 12.75 -16.90
C GLU A 426 -13.39 12.00 -16.52
N LEU A 427 -12.70 12.43 -15.47
CA LEU A 427 -11.45 11.80 -15.00
C LEU A 427 -11.66 10.44 -14.34
N LEU A 428 -12.79 10.25 -13.64
CA LEU A 428 -13.17 8.98 -13.03
C LEU A 428 -13.68 7.97 -14.06
N ALA A 429 -14.28 8.44 -15.16
CA ALA A 429 -14.71 7.60 -16.28
C ALA A 429 -13.57 7.26 -17.27
N ALA A 430 -12.43 7.96 -17.18
CA ALA A 430 -11.30 7.75 -18.06
C ALA A 430 -10.62 6.38 -17.80
N PRO A 431 -10.15 5.69 -18.85
CA PRO A 431 -9.37 4.46 -18.68
C PRO A 431 -8.19 4.65 -17.72
N GLY A 432 -7.95 3.66 -16.86
CA GLY A 432 -6.88 3.69 -15.84
C GLY A 432 -7.18 4.56 -14.62
N ALA A 433 -8.37 5.15 -14.56
CA ALA A 433 -8.91 5.63 -13.31
C ALA A 433 -9.11 4.45 -12.35
N PRO A 434 -8.94 4.65 -11.03
CA PRO A 434 -9.34 3.63 -10.07
C PRO A 434 -10.84 3.35 -10.20
N ASP A 435 -11.24 2.09 -9.97
CA ASP A 435 -12.66 1.72 -9.93
C ASP A 435 -13.42 2.66 -8.98
N ARG A 436 -14.67 3.01 -9.32
CA ARG A 436 -15.50 3.91 -8.49
C ARG A 436 -15.56 3.44 -7.04
N GLU A 437 -15.54 2.13 -6.80
CA GLU A 437 -15.59 1.54 -5.48
C GLU A 437 -14.31 1.72 -4.65
N ARG A 438 -13.23 2.17 -5.29
CA ARG A 438 -11.94 2.44 -4.68
C ARG A 438 -11.71 3.92 -4.42
N VAL A 439 -12.71 4.78 -4.65
CA VAL A 439 -12.61 6.21 -4.35
C VAL A 439 -13.73 6.59 -3.39
N PHE A 440 -13.38 7.27 -2.30
CA PHE A 440 -14.34 7.93 -1.43
C PHE A 440 -14.67 9.31 -2.00
N LEU A 441 -15.93 9.52 -2.38
CA LEU A 441 -16.42 10.81 -2.86
C LEU A 441 -17.27 11.48 -1.77
N LEU A 442 -16.78 12.62 -1.28
CA LEU A 442 -17.53 13.54 -0.44
C LEU A 442 -18.14 14.63 -1.34
N GLY A 443 -19.47 14.71 -1.37
CA GLY A 443 -20.20 15.80 -2.00
C GLY A 443 -20.84 16.72 -0.97
N LYS A 444 -21.15 17.97 -1.34
CA LYS A 444 -21.75 18.94 -0.43
C LYS A 444 -22.83 19.77 -1.11
N ALA A 445 -23.97 19.91 -0.44
CA ALA A 445 -25.01 20.87 -0.80
C ALA A 445 -24.63 22.25 -0.27
N TRP A 446 -24.65 23.26 -1.14
CA TRP A 446 -24.39 24.64 -0.75
C TRP A 446 -25.56 25.20 0.07
N ARG A 447 -25.25 26.22 0.88
CA ARG A 447 -26.17 26.82 1.85
C ARG A 447 -27.40 27.52 1.26
N THR A 448 -27.46 27.74 -0.04
CA THR A 448 -28.67 28.20 -0.75
C THR A 448 -29.67 27.08 -1.06
N ASN A 449 -29.30 25.82 -0.78
CA ASN A 449 -30.06 24.62 -1.13
C ASN A 449 -30.59 23.83 0.08
N HIS A 450 -30.73 24.43 1.26
CA HIS A 450 -31.17 23.71 2.47
C HIS A 450 -32.66 23.31 2.51
N ARG A 451 -33.50 23.82 1.58
CA ARG A 451 -34.89 23.36 1.42
C ARG A 451 -34.90 22.01 0.71
N ARG A 452 -35.77 21.09 1.14
CA ARG A 452 -35.85 19.70 0.64
C ARG A 452 -35.75 19.56 -0.88
N ASP A 453 -36.59 20.26 -1.63
CA ASP A 453 -36.61 20.13 -3.09
C ASP A 453 -35.31 20.63 -3.74
N HIS A 454 -34.72 21.72 -3.22
CA HIS A 454 -33.46 22.26 -3.72
C HIS A 454 -32.27 21.35 -3.34
N LEU A 455 -32.27 20.79 -2.13
CA LEU A 455 -31.24 19.87 -1.66
C LEU A 455 -31.20 18.61 -2.51
N LEU A 456 -32.39 18.05 -2.79
CA LEU A 456 -32.53 16.88 -3.66
C LEU A 456 -32.12 17.19 -5.10
N ALA A 457 -32.48 18.36 -5.63
CA ALA A 457 -32.05 18.80 -6.96
C ALA A 457 -30.52 18.95 -7.03
N ALA A 458 -29.91 19.61 -6.04
CA ALA A 458 -28.46 19.76 -5.93
C ALA A 458 -27.73 18.41 -5.91
N CYS A 459 -28.16 17.47 -5.06
CA CYS A 459 -27.55 16.14 -5.00
C CYS A 459 -27.72 15.35 -6.30
N ALA A 460 -28.90 15.42 -6.92
CA ALA A 460 -29.16 14.76 -8.19
C ALA A 460 -28.26 15.32 -9.30
N GLY A 461 -28.14 16.65 -9.41
CA GLY A 461 -27.27 17.31 -10.39
C GLY A 461 -25.80 16.97 -10.19
N SER A 462 -25.29 17.03 -8.97
CA SER A 462 -23.90 16.65 -8.67
C SER A 462 -23.61 15.18 -9.01
N ARG A 463 -24.56 14.26 -8.74
CA ARG A 463 -24.43 12.84 -9.10
C ARG A 463 -24.40 12.62 -10.60
N GLU A 464 -25.25 13.34 -11.34
CA GLU A 464 -25.29 13.29 -12.80
C GLU A 464 -23.97 13.80 -13.41
N GLU A 465 -23.48 14.95 -12.96
CA GLU A 465 -22.22 15.53 -13.45
C GLU A 465 -21.01 14.64 -13.10
N LEU A 466 -20.97 14.03 -11.91
CA LEU A 466 -19.92 13.07 -11.55
C LEU A 466 -20.07 11.71 -12.25
N GLY A 467 -21.24 11.40 -12.82
CA GLY A 467 -21.54 10.09 -13.40
C GLY A 467 -21.59 8.96 -12.36
N ILE A 468 -22.18 9.21 -11.17
CA ILE A 468 -22.19 8.23 -10.06
C ILE A 468 -23.60 7.90 -9.55
N ASP A 469 -23.80 6.65 -9.15
CA ASP A 469 -25.06 6.21 -8.55
C ASP A 469 -25.25 6.71 -7.12
N ALA A 470 -24.19 6.92 -6.36
CA ALA A 470 -24.28 7.43 -5.00
C ALA A 470 -22.96 8.05 -4.54
N PHE A 471 -23.06 9.04 -3.66
CA PHE A 471 -21.94 9.53 -2.85
C PHE A 471 -21.58 8.53 -1.74
N ASP A 472 -20.32 8.52 -1.33
CA ASP A 472 -19.92 7.78 -0.14
C ASP A 472 -20.30 8.56 1.12
N CYS A 473 -20.17 9.88 1.06
CA CYS A 473 -20.77 10.81 2.02
C CYS A 473 -21.32 12.04 1.28
N TYR A 474 -22.51 12.48 1.65
CA TYR A 474 -23.06 13.76 1.19
C TYR A 474 -23.37 14.64 2.39
N ALA A 475 -22.96 15.91 2.34
CA ALA A 475 -22.96 16.78 3.51
C ALA A 475 -23.61 18.14 3.28
N LEU A 476 -24.08 18.77 4.37
CA LEU A 476 -24.33 20.21 4.37
C LEU A 476 -22.99 20.94 4.32
N HIS A 477 -22.79 21.86 3.37
CA HIS A 477 -21.53 22.61 3.27
C HIS A 477 -21.36 23.63 4.41
N TRP A 478 -22.47 24.16 4.94
CA TRP A 478 -22.52 25.04 6.10
C TRP A 478 -23.79 24.74 6.91
N PRO A 479 -23.82 25.02 8.22
CA PRO A 479 -25.02 24.79 9.05
C PRO A 479 -26.16 25.78 8.79
N ASP A 480 -25.85 26.99 8.34
CA ASP A 480 -26.81 28.09 8.17
C ASP A 480 -27.31 28.25 6.72
N ALA A 481 -28.57 28.67 6.57
CA ALA A 481 -29.26 28.72 5.27
C ALA A 481 -29.31 30.13 4.66
N LEU A 482 -29.11 30.22 3.34
CA LEU A 482 -29.25 31.44 2.54
C LEU A 482 -30.43 31.35 1.57
N GLU A 483 -30.91 32.50 1.08
CA GLU A 483 -31.94 32.57 0.05
C GLU A 483 -31.50 31.84 -1.22
N HIS A 484 -32.38 30.99 -1.75
CA HIS A 484 -32.12 30.30 -3.01
C HIS A 484 -32.23 31.26 -4.21
N ARG A 485 -31.20 31.27 -5.07
CA ARG A 485 -31.15 32.12 -6.29
C ARG A 485 -31.08 31.33 -7.60
N GLY A 486 -31.11 30.00 -7.54
CA GLY A 486 -31.02 29.10 -8.68
C GLY A 486 -30.09 27.91 -8.41
N GLU A 487 -30.06 26.97 -9.36
CA GLU A 487 -29.16 25.82 -9.34
C GLU A 487 -27.70 26.23 -9.60
N LEU A 488 -26.76 25.43 -9.10
CA LEU A 488 -25.31 25.66 -9.20
C LEU A 488 -24.62 24.73 -10.22
N THR A 489 -25.40 24.07 -11.08
CA THR A 489 -24.89 23.19 -12.13
C THR A 489 -23.89 23.94 -13.02
N ARG A 490 -22.69 23.38 -13.20
CA ARG A 490 -21.59 23.98 -13.98
C ARG A 490 -21.25 25.41 -13.59
N LEU A 491 -21.34 25.73 -12.30
CA LEU A 491 -21.06 27.08 -11.79
C LEU A 491 -19.71 27.63 -12.25
N ALA A 492 -18.69 26.79 -12.43
CA ALA A 492 -17.37 27.23 -12.88
C ALA A 492 -17.34 27.79 -14.31
N GLU A 493 -18.33 27.47 -15.14
CA GLU A 493 -18.46 27.95 -16.53
C GLU A 493 -19.22 29.28 -16.64
N GLU A 494 -19.86 29.73 -15.54
CA GLU A 494 -20.60 30.99 -15.50
C GLU A 494 -19.67 32.21 -15.33
N PRO A 495 -20.08 33.42 -15.72
CA PRO A 495 -19.36 34.65 -15.35
C PRO A 495 -19.24 34.82 -13.83
N VAL A 496 -18.13 35.37 -13.33
CA VAL A 496 -17.86 35.51 -11.88
C VAL A 496 -19.00 36.22 -11.15
N GLU A 497 -19.55 37.28 -11.73
CA GLU A 497 -20.65 38.04 -11.15
C GLU A 497 -21.92 37.19 -11.00
N ARG A 498 -22.15 36.27 -11.94
CA ARG A 498 -23.27 35.32 -11.88
C ARG A 498 -23.02 34.25 -10.82
N GLN A 499 -21.78 33.79 -10.69
CA GLN A 499 -21.39 32.85 -9.64
C GLN A 499 -21.63 33.44 -8.24
N GLU A 500 -21.17 34.67 -8.01
CA GLU A 500 -21.35 35.39 -6.75
C GLU A 500 -22.83 35.60 -6.45
N ALA A 501 -23.62 36.09 -7.41
CA ALA A 501 -25.05 36.31 -7.23
C ALA A 501 -25.85 35.03 -6.89
N LEU A 502 -25.39 33.87 -7.36
CA LEU A 502 -26.01 32.57 -7.06
C LEU A 502 -25.62 32.00 -5.71
N THR A 503 -24.39 32.29 -5.24
CA THR A 503 -23.78 31.63 -4.07
C THR A 503 -23.82 32.48 -2.81
N PHE A 504 -23.74 33.80 -2.96
CA PHE A 504 -23.73 34.80 -1.91
C PHE A 504 -24.84 35.82 -2.17
N PRO A 505 -26.12 35.42 -2.03
CA PRO A 505 -27.24 36.33 -2.29
C PRO A 505 -27.19 37.53 -1.34
N GLU A 506 -27.24 38.73 -1.89
CA GLU A 506 -27.34 39.96 -1.08
C GLU A 506 -28.81 40.33 -0.83
N GLY A 507 -29.08 40.80 0.39
CA GLY A 507 -30.34 41.41 0.79
C GLY A 507 -30.39 42.90 0.44
N ALA A 508 -31.50 43.56 0.78
CA ALA A 508 -31.70 44.98 0.47
C ALA A 508 -30.65 45.92 1.11
N ASP A 509 -30.02 45.49 2.20
CA ASP A 509 -29.07 46.27 3.00
C ASP A 509 -27.60 45.93 2.68
N GLY A 510 -27.34 45.04 1.71
CA GLY A 510 -26.00 44.57 1.32
C GLY A 510 -25.46 43.40 2.15
N ASP A 511 -26.16 43.00 3.21
CA ASP A 511 -25.86 41.79 3.97
C ASP A 511 -26.31 40.52 3.23
N LEU A 512 -25.77 39.35 3.59
CA LEU A 512 -26.21 38.07 3.03
C LEU A 512 -27.71 37.81 3.32
N ALA A 513 -28.48 37.54 2.28
CA ALA A 513 -29.89 37.21 2.37
C ALA A 513 -30.07 35.80 2.96
N THR A 514 -30.56 35.71 4.18
CA THR A 514 -30.77 34.45 4.92
C THR A 514 -32.11 33.81 4.59
N ALA A 515 -32.19 32.48 4.71
CA ALA A 515 -33.45 31.75 4.58
C ALA A 515 -33.93 31.24 5.94
N ASP A 516 -35.25 31.24 6.15
CA ASP A 516 -35.90 30.67 7.34
C ASP A 516 -35.94 29.13 7.26
N VAL A 517 -34.78 28.50 7.40
CA VAL A 517 -34.60 27.04 7.49
C VAL A 517 -33.64 26.77 8.63
N SER A 518 -34.14 26.13 9.69
CA SER A 518 -33.32 25.74 10.84
C SER A 518 -32.32 24.63 10.47
N LEU A 519 -31.23 24.50 11.22
CA LEU A 519 -30.27 23.40 11.05
C LEU A 519 -30.94 22.02 11.20
N ALA A 520 -31.84 21.85 12.16
CA ALA A 520 -32.57 20.60 12.36
C ALA A 520 -33.40 20.23 11.10
N THR A 521 -34.10 21.21 10.52
CA THR A 521 -34.86 21.03 9.27
C THR A 521 -33.94 20.78 8.08
N ALA A 522 -32.79 21.44 7.99
CA ALA A 522 -31.81 21.21 6.94
C ALA A 522 -31.23 19.79 7.01
N TRP A 523 -30.98 19.29 8.23
CA TRP A 523 -30.52 17.92 8.46
C TRP A 523 -31.58 16.89 8.08
N GLU A 524 -32.82 17.05 8.54
CA GLU A 524 -33.96 16.21 8.13
C GLU A 524 -34.11 16.17 6.59
N ASN A 525 -33.92 17.31 5.92
CA ASN A 525 -33.93 17.37 4.46
C ASN A 525 -32.75 16.63 3.82
N LEU A 526 -31.56 16.66 4.44
CA LEU A 526 -30.38 15.91 3.99
C LEU A 526 -30.59 14.40 4.15
N GLU A 527 -31.26 13.94 5.21
CA GLU A 527 -31.57 12.51 5.43
C GLU A 527 -32.36 11.90 4.27
N ALA A 528 -33.22 12.70 3.63
CA ALA A 528 -33.97 12.30 2.45
C ALA A 528 -33.08 11.93 1.23
N VAL A 529 -31.81 12.36 1.19
CA VAL A 529 -30.80 11.92 0.20
C VAL A 529 -30.38 10.48 0.46
N ARG A 530 -30.09 10.16 1.73
CA ARG A 530 -29.71 8.81 2.15
C ARG A 530 -30.87 7.84 1.96
N ASP A 531 -32.09 8.23 2.31
CA ASP A 531 -33.29 7.39 2.15
C ASP A 531 -33.55 7.00 0.69
N ARG A 532 -33.11 7.84 -0.27
CA ARG A 532 -33.17 7.56 -1.71
C ARG A 532 -32.02 6.69 -2.21
N GLY A 533 -31.07 6.34 -1.35
CA GLY A 533 -29.84 5.63 -1.71
C GLY A 533 -28.83 6.50 -2.46
N TRP A 534 -28.98 7.83 -2.46
CA TRP A 534 -28.10 8.75 -3.21
C TRP A 534 -26.80 9.06 -2.46
N ALA A 535 -26.74 8.75 -1.17
CA ALA A 535 -25.53 8.79 -0.36
C ALA A 535 -25.53 7.61 0.62
N ARG A 536 -24.36 7.02 0.87
CA ARG A 536 -24.19 5.91 1.83
C ARG A 536 -24.20 6.41 3.27
N THR A 537 -23.54 7.54 3.49
CA THR A 537 -23.44 8.21 4.79
C THR A 537 -23.68 9.71 4.63
N LEU A 538 -23.91 10.40 5.74
CA LEU A 538 -24.15 11.84 5.78
C LEU A 538 -23.08 12.54 6.61
N GLY A 539 -22.87 13.82 6.33
CA GLY A 539 -21.92 14.63 7.08
C GLY A 539 -22.33 16.09 7.15
N ILE A 540 -21.55 16.87 7.90
CA ILE A 540 -21.74 18.30 8.02
C ILE A 540 -20.40 19.02 8.01
N CYS A 541 -20.32 20.12 7.27
CA CYS A 541 -19.13 20.94 7.18
C CYS A 541 -19.32 22.24 7.96
N ASN A 542 -18.20 22.78 8.46
CA ASN A 542 -18.12 24.07 9.14
C ASN A 542 -18.99 24.23 10.39
N ALA A 543 -19.49 23.12 10.96
CA ALA A 543 -20.27 23.15 12.18
C ALA A 543 -19.42 23.35 13.45
N SER A 544 -19.97 24.09 14.40
CA SER A 544 -19.54 24.13 15.79
C SER A 544 -20.00 22.88 16.55
N ARG A 545 -19.47 22.69 17.75
CA ARG A 545 -19.92 21.60 18.64
C ARG A 545 -21.40 21.69 18.98
N ALA A 546 -21.93 22.88 19.26
CA ALA A 546 -23.33 23.07 19.62
C ALA A 546 -24.29 22.75 18.45
N GLU A 547 -23.88 23.09 17.23
CA GLU A 547 -24.62 22.73 16.01
C GLU A 547 -24.58 21.22 15.77
N LEU A 548 -23.43 20.57 16.00
CA LEU A 548 -23.32 19.12 15.90
C LEU A 548 -24.17 18.40 16.97
N GLU A 549 -24.18 18.91 18.21
CA GLU A 549 -25.07 18.43 19.27
C GLU A 549 -26.56 18.61 18.90
N THR A 550 -26.90 19.68 18.18
CA THR A 550 -28.26 19.87 17.64
C THR A 550 -28.60 18.77 16.64
N VAL A 551 -27.72 18.53 15.65
CA VAL A 551 -27.90 17.46 14.66
C VAL A 551 -28.08 16.09 15.31
N LEU A 552 -27.19 15.74 16.25
CA LEU A 552 -27.25 14.47 17.00
C LEU A 552 -28.51 14.32 17.85
N ALA A 553 -29.10 15.43 18.30
CA ALA A 553 -30.32 15.41 19.09
C ALA A 553 -31.60 15.34 18.24
N THR A 554 -31.56 15.82 17.00
CA THR A 554 -32.75 15.97 16.14
C THR A 554 -32.81 15.02 14.96
N GLY A 555 -31.67 14.49 14.49
CA GLY A 555 -31.60 13.61 13.34
C GLY A 555 -31.93 12.16 13.66
N ASP A 556 -32.48 11.44 12.68
CA ASP A 556 -32.63 9.99 12.71
C ASP A 556 -31.34 9.28 12.27
N VAL A 557 -30.42 10.00 11.62
CA VAL A 557 -29.14 9.52 11.13
C VAL A 557 -28.02 10.38 11.71
N ASP A 558 -27.09 9.74 12.43
CA ASP A 558 -25.89 10.42 12.92
C ASP A 558 -24.95 10.80 11.76
N PRO A 559 -24.30 11.98 11.81
CA PRO A 559 -23.25 12.34 10.86
C PRO A 559 -22.08 11.38 11.02
N ALA A 560 -21.69 10.71 9.93
CA ALA A 560 -20.50 9.86 9.92
C ALA A 560 -19.20 10.68 9.79
N LEU A 561 -19.32 11.94 9.33
CA LEU A 561 -18.20 12.80 8.99
C LEU A 561 -18.50 14.26 9.32
N VAL A 562 -17.52 14.93 9.93
CA VAL A 562 -17.50 16.39 10.13
C VAL A 562 -16.27 16.97 9.44
N GLN A 563 -16.46 17.96 8.58
CA GLN A 563 -15.35 18.67 7.94
C GLN A 563 -15.22 20.08 8.51
N VAL A 564 -14.04 20.48 8.96
CA VAL A 564 -13.80 21.82 9.53
C VAL A 564 -12.44 22.37 9.12
N GLU A 565 -12.31 23.69 9.15
CA GLU A 565 -11.01 24.34 9.02
C GLU A 565 -10.16 23.93 10.22
N ARG A 566 -9.02 23.30 9.97
CA ARG A 566 -8.13 22.84 11.03
C ARG A 566 -6.66 22.89 10.61
N HIS A 567 -5.88 23.63 11.39
CA HIS A 567 -4.43 23.78 11.29
C HIS A 567 -3.89 24.13 12.69
N PRO A 568 -2.56 24.17 12.93
CA PRO A 568 -2.00 24.35 14.27
C PRO A 568 -2.48 25.60 15.03
N TYR A 569 -2.74 26.72 14.35
CA TYR A 569 -3.31 27.91 15.02
C TYR A 569 -4.79 27.72 15.42
N ARG A 570 -5.56 26.91 14.68
CA ARG A 570 -6.96 26.56 14.99
C ARG A 570 -7.14 25.03 15.09
N PRO A 571 -6.64 24.40 16.17
CA PRO A 571 -6.57 22.94 16.25
C PRO A 571 -7.91 22.26 16.56
N ARG A 572 -8.88 23.00 17.13
CA ARG A 572 -10.24 22.52 17.43
C ARG A 572 -10.27 21.18 18.21
N ASN A 573 -9.32 20.96 19.12
CA ASN A 573 -9.14 19.68 19.82
C ASN A 573 -10.43 19.20 20.52
N ASP A 574 -11.17 20.09 21.19
CA ASP A 574 -12.43 19.74 21.85
C ASP A 574 -13.49 19.18 20.89
N LEU A 575 -13.57 19.69 19.65
CA LEU A 575 -14.49 19.17 18.63
C LEU A 575 -13.99 17.83 18.08
N VAL A 576 -12.69 17.69 17.87
CA VAL A 576 -12.08 16.45 17.37
C VAL A 576 -12.32 15.30 18.35
N GLU A 577 -12.07 15.52 19.64
CA GLU A 577 -12.29 14.54 20.69
C GLU A 577 -13.78 14.17 20.79
N PHE A 578 -14.66 15.18 20.79
CA PHE A 578 -16.11 14.96 20.79
C PHE A 578 -16.59 14.07 19.62
N CYS A 579 -16.06 14.29 18.41
CA CYS A 579 -16.37 13.50 17.23
C CYS A 579 -15.85 12.06 17.36
N HIS A 580 -14.58 11.87 17.75
CA HIS A 580 -13.97 10.56 17.84
C HIS A 580 -14.60 9.67 18.91
N GLU A 581 -15.01 10.23 20.05
CA GLU A 581 -15.77 9.52 21.09
C GLU A 581 -17.08 8.92 20.58
N ARG A 582 -17.63 9.45 19.48
CA ARG A 582 -18.89 9.04 18.86
C ARG A 582 -18.71 8.28 17.55
N GLY A 583 -17.47 7.97 17.17
CA GLY A 583 -17.18 7.32 15.88
C GLY A 583 -17.35 8.24 14.66
N ILE A 584 -17.46 9.55 14.86
CA ILE A 584 -17.57 10.55 13.78
C ILE A 584 -16.17 10.88 13.28
N ARG A 585 -15.92 10.74 11.98
CA ARG A 585 -14.62 11.08 11.38
C ARG A 585 -14.48 12.58 11.18
N VAL A 586 -13.27 13.11 11.40
CA VAL A 586 -12.96 14.53 11.15
C VAL A 586 -12.10 14.68 9.91
N VAL A 587 -12.52 15.59 9.02
CA VAL A 587 -11.76 16.00 7.84
C VAL A 587 -11.31 17.45 8.00
N ALA A 588 -10.02 17.71 7.83
CA ALA A 588 -9.43 19.04 7.96
C ALA A 588 -9.32 19.72 6.59
N HIS A 589 -10.17 20.72 6.34
CA HIS A 589 -10.02 21.60 5.17
C HIS A 589 -9.07 22.77 5.48
N SER A 590 -8.50 23.35 4.42
CA SER A 590 -7.48 24.42 4.50
C SER A 590 -6.32 24.15 5.49
N PRO A 591 -5.77 22.92 5.58
CA PRO A 591 -4.81 22.58 6.63
C PRO A 591 -3.48 23.35 6.56
N LEU A 592 -3.16 23.94 5.40
CA LEU A 592 -1.91 24.64 5.12
C LEU A 592 -2.12 26.13 4.80
N SER A 593 -3.35 26.65 4.90
CA SER A 593 -3.71 27.96 4.34
C SER A 593 -3.50 29.14 5.29
N ALA A 594 -3.12 28.90 6.54
CA ALA A 594 -2.93 29.97 7.51
C ALA A 594 -1.65 30.78 7.20
N PRO A 595 -1.74 32.12 7.05
CA PRO A 595 -0.57 32.96 6.78
C PRO A 595 0.53 32.79 7.83
N GLY A 596 1.78 32.67 7.38
CA GLY A 596 2.96 32.51 8.25
C GLY A 596 3.11 31.14 8.93
N LEU A 597 2.11 30.25 8.82
CA LEU A 597 2.14 28.95 9.50
C LEU A 597 3.36 28.11 9.09
N LEU A 598 3.67 28.06 7.79
CA LEU A 598 4.76 27.21 7.29
C LEU A 598 6.16 27.76 7.60
N ASP A 599 6.24 28.99 8.11
CA ASP A 599 7.48 29.66 8.53
C ASP A 599 7.74 29.47 10.04
N GLU A 600 6.88 28.73 10.75
CA GLU A 600 7.01 28.49 12.19
C GLU A 600 8.26 27.65 12.53
N PRO A 601 9.18 28.15 13.39
CA PRO A 601 10.42 27.45 13.70
C PRO A 601 10.22 26.06 14.32
N VAL A 602 9.09 25.84 15.01
CA VAL A 602 8.77 24.52 15.57
C VAL A 602 8.53 23.48 14.49
N LEU A 603 7.89 23.86 13.38
CA LEU A 603 7.64 22.97 12.25
C LEU A 603 8.92 22.68 11.47
N GLU A 604 9.78 23.68 11.31
CA GLU A 604 11.10 23.50 10.68
C GLU A 604 11.98 22.58 11.53
N SER A 605 12.03 22.77 12.85
CA SER A 605 12.77 21.90 13.77
C SER A 605 12.30 20.45 13.70
N ILE A 606 10.99 20.20 13.84
CA ILE A 606 10.43 18.84 13.76
C ILE A 606 10.66 18.24 12.37
N GLY A 607 10.52 19.06 11.32
CA GLY A 607 10.76 18.66 9.94
C GLY A 607 12.21 18.22 9.71
N GLY A 608 13.18 18.96 10.25
CA GLY A 608 14.60 18.63 10.18
C GLY A 608 14.95 17.29 10.82
N ASP A 609 14.40 17.01 12.00
CA ASP A 609 14.61 15.76 12.73
C ASP A 609 14.01 14.54 12.00
N ARG A 610 12.93 14.75 11.22
CA ARG A 610 12.17 13.68 10.54
C ARG A 610 12.39 13.58 9.02
N GLY A 611 13.14 14.51 8.42
CA GLY A 611 13.24 14.62 6.96
C GLY A 611 11.92 15.00 6.28
N LEU A 612 11.09 15.80 6.96
CA LEU A 612 9.80 16.29 6.46
C LEU A 612 9.85 17.80 6.22
N SER A 613 9.12 18.30 5.23
CA SER A 613 8.90 19.75 5.11
C SER A 613 7.90 20.26 6.16
N PRO A 614 7.87 21.56 6.50
CA PRO A 614 6.87 22.12 7.42
C PRO A 614 5.43 21.78 7.03
N ALA A 615 5.11 21.78 5.72
CA ALA A 615 3.80 21.36 5.23
C ALA A 615 3.51 19.88 5.55
N GLN A 616 4.47 18.98 5.34
CA GLN A 616 4.31 17.57 5.68
C GLN A 616 4.17 17.36 7.19
N VAL A 617 4.86 18.14 8.04
CA VAL A 617 4.69 18.09 9.49
C VAL A 617 3.25 18.45 9.89
N VAL A 618 2.65 19.48 9.31
CA VAL A 618 1.24 19.85 9.59
C VAL A 618 0.26 18.76 9.15
N LEU A 619 0.49 18.12 8.00
CA LEU A 619 -0.34 17.02 7.53
C LEU A 619 -0.18 15.78 8.43
N ALA A 620 1.05 15.43 8.80
CA ALA A 620 1.36 14.35 9.73
C ALA A 620 0.76 14.60 11.12
N TRP A 621 0.75 15.84 11.60
CA TRP A 621 0.09 16.23 12.85
C TRP A 621 -1.43 15.97 12.82
N ASN A 622 -2.11 16.29 11.71
CA ASN A 622 -3.51 15.91 11.54
C ASN A 622 -3.69 14.38 11.55
N ALA A 623 -2.91 13.66 10.73
CA ALA A 623 -3.01 12.20 10.62
C ALA A 623 -2.72 11.47 11.94
N SER A 624 -1.78 11.98 12.74
CA SER A 624 -1.43 11.44 14.07
C SER A 624 -2.57 11.55 15.08
N ARG A 625 -3.49 12.50 14.86
CA ARG A 625 -4.68 12.70 15.68
C ARG A 625 -5.93 12.04 15.11
N GLY A 626 -5.80 11.20 14.07
CA GLY A 626 -6.95 10.54 13.42
C GLY A 626 -7.79 11.45 12.50
N VAL A 627 -7.35 12.70 12.29
CA VAL A 627 -7.97 13.69 11.41
C VAL A 627 -7.42 13.55 10.00
N VAL A 628 -8.29 13.57 8.98
CA VAL A 628 -7.90 13.45 7.57
C VAL A 628 -7.73 14.83 6.94
N PRO A 629 -6.51 15.33 6.71
CA PRO A 629 -6.32 16.58 6.01
C PRO A 629 -6.59 16.42 4.50
N ILE A 630 -7.16 17.46 3.89
CA ILE A 630 -7.46 17.52 2.45
C ILE A 630 -6.76 18.71 1.78
N PRO A 631 -5.41 18.74 1.74
CA PRO A 631 -4.71 19.79 1.02
C PRO A 631 -5.04 19.74 -0.48
N SER A 632 -4.82 20.87 -1.16
CA SER A 632 -4.84 20.92 -2.62
C SER A 632 -3.52 21.50 -3.12
N SER A 633 -3.11 21.12 -4.34
CA SER A 633 -1.93 21.66 -4.99
C SER A 633 -2.07 21.55 -6.50
N THR A 634 -1.32 22.37 -7.23
CA THR A 634 -1.14 22.30 -8.68
C THR A 634 0.23 21.74 -9.08
N SER A 635 1.11 21.53 -8.10
CA SER A 635 2.44 20.95 -8.29
C SER A 635 2.43 19.46 -7.98
N GLU A 636 2.88 18.62 -8.92
CA GLU A 636 3.03 17.17 -8.73
C GLU A 636 3.87 16.84 -7.50
N ALA A 637 5.01 17.50 -7.32
CA ALA A 637 5.91 17.26 -6.19
C ALA A 637 5.22 17.50 -4.84
N HIS A 638 4.35 18.52 -4.76
CA HIS A 638 3.55 18.77 -3.56
C HIS A 638 2.43 17.74 -3.39
N LEU A 639 1.79 17.28 -4.47
CA LEU A 639 0.75 16.24 -4.39
C LEU A 639 1.33 14.94 -3.82
N VAL A 640 2.47 14.51 -4.36
CA VAL A 640 3.20 13.32 -3.89
C VAL A 640 3.64 13.50 -2.44
N SER A 641 4.27 14.63 -2.09
CA SER A 641 4.77 14.84 -0.73
C SER A 641 3.66 14.97 0.32
N ASN A 642 2.52 15.57 -0.05
CA ASN A 642 1.33 15.65 0.79
C ASN A 642 0.73 14.26 1.06
N LEU A 643 0.64 13.40 0.04
CA LEU A 643 0.15 12.02 0.20
C LEU A 643 1.08 11.23 1.12
N ALA A 644 2.39 11.33 0.89
CA ALA A 644 3.41 10.67 1.69
C ALA A 644 3.35 11.08 3.17
N ALA A 645 2.97 12.33 3.47
CA ALA A 645 2.83 12.79 4.86
C ALA A 645 1.78 12.00 5.65
N GLY A 646 0.79 11.40 4.97
CA GLY A 646 -0.19 10.50 5.57
C GLY A 646 0.41 9.23 6.20
N SER A 647 1.62 8.84 5.78
CA SER A 647 2.37 7.71 6.33
C SER A 647 3.18 8.03 7.58
N ALA A 648 3.33 9.31 7.94
CA ALA A 648 4.06 9.72 9.13
C ALA A 648 3.14 9.75 10.37
N ARG A 649 3.69 9.35 11.52
CA ARG A 649 3.08 9.54 12.83
C ARG A 649 4.05 10.29 13.72
N LEU A 650 3.58 11.41 14.27
CA LEU A 650 4.32 12.23 15.22
C LEU A 650 4.04 11.71 16.63
N PRO A 651 5.07 11.57 17.50
CA PRO A 651 4.90 11.21 18.90
C PRO A 651 4.22 12.35 19.66
N ASP A 652 3.67 12.00 20.83
CA ASP A 652 2.84 12.90 21.64
C ASP A 652 3.56 14.21 22.02
N ASP A 653 4.88 14.18 22.25
CA ASP A 653 5.66 15.36 22.61
C ASP A 653 5.77 16.37 21.45
N GLU A 654 5.97 15.88 20.22
CA GLU A 654 5.99 16.73 19.03
C GLU A 654 4.59 17.25 18.69
N VAL A 655 3.57 16.42 18.83
CA VAL A 655 2.18 16.85 18.71
C VAL A 655 1.88 17.97 19.71
N ALA A 656 2.30 17.83 20.97
CA ALA A 656 2.11 18.84 22.01
C ALA A 656 2.85 20.15 21.70
N ARG A 657 4.07 20.07 21.12
CA ARG A 657 4.82 21.25 20.66
C ARG A 657 4.07 22.01 19.57
N ILE A 658 3.47 21.30 18.61
CA ILE A 658 2.68 21.91 17.52
C ILE A 658 1.36 22.48 18.07
N ASP A 659 0.69 21.79 18.99
CA ASP A 659 -0.53 22.29 19.65
C ASP A 659 -0.29 23.59 20.43
N GLY A 660 0.95 23.84 20.87
CA GLY A 660 1.39 25.10 21.49
C GLY A 660 1.30 26.32 20.56
N LEU A 661 1.17 26.14 19.25
CA LEU A 661 0.97 27.21 18.28
C LEU A 661 -0.46 27.77 18.26
N ARG A 662 -1.40 27.16 19.00
CA ARG A 662 -2.80 27.59 19.02
C ARG A 662 -2.92 29.10 19.25
N ASP A 663 -3.62 29.77 18.34
CA ASP A 663 -3.96 31.18 18.43
C ASP A 663 -5.49 31.34 18.46
N PRO A 664 -6.09 31.57 19.64
CA PRO A 664 -7.52 31.83 19.78
C PRO A 664 -8.02 33.08 19.04
N GLY A 665 -7.12 34.02 18.73
CA GLY A 665 -7.43 35.29 18.06
C GLY A 665 -7.19 35.27 16.55
N PHE A 666 -6.68 34.17 15.98
CA PHE A 666 -6.46 34.07 14.54
C PHE A 666 -7.78 34.21 13.79
N GLU A 667 -7.90 35.17 12.86
CA GLU A 667 -9.01 35.31 11.91
C GLU A 667 -8.44 35.39 10.49
N ARG A 668 -9.20 34.87 9.51
CA ARG A 668 -8.79 34.76 8.11
C ARG A 668 -9.37 35.86 7.25
#